data_AF-A0A3B7D9Q2-F1
#
_entry.id   AF-A0A3B7D9Q2-F1
#
_cell.length_a   1.000
_cell.length_b   1.000
_cell.length_c   1.000
_cell.angle_alpha   90.00
_cell.angle_beta   90.00
_cell.angle_gamma   90.00
#
_symmetry.space_group_name_H-M   'P 1'
#
loop_
_entity.id
_entity.type
_entity.pdbx_description
1 polymer ?
#
loop_
_entity_poly.entity_id
_entity_poly.type
_entity_poly.pdbx_seq_one_letter_code
_entity_poly.pdbx_strand_id
1 'polypeptide(L)'
;MTRPARTESGLVRTRLDLDLDPLDVLRLFRGRERLVALLGAWHHGEALIAFDPVEVLQGDAFDGIDSAPGSASSAPDLGGFGGGWIGAWGYQLGRLVERLPETPRRPVPQPDHRIAFYDHVLRRTDGAWWLESLRTDPDRDAAIVAVLAASRSAPRAYEVGTFEMTPTPQAHRAALATVLEHIAAGDIFQANLCARLEAPFHGDPLDVFCAGVERIGPAYAAFVSSPEGALASLSPELFLRRTGDEVLSSPIKGTAALDTDPEELVASAKNRAENIMIVDLMRNDLGRVSVPGSVRVPAVTRAERHSVWHLVSDVVGHVARGVRDSELLRATFPPGSVTGAPKVRAMEIINTLEPTGREAYTGAIGHVSAAAGLELNVAIRTFELAGDRIWLGVGGGVVADSTPEGEYAECLVKARPLIEAIGGTLALTAETPVVDEPRIPGVPEHRATVDESAGIYDTLLVEDGRVIDLDAHLARLDASVRAVYGTTIRAGLDDAVIRRAGSLTGRQRLRIDAVPDTRGVVVSMSHRVIDDDAVAWTLTPRTIDGGFGQHKWADRRALESDSRPDHDLLLLAEDGSILETARASIFVVHDDGVHTPPSDGRILPGTARARVIELLRAAGVPVFQRRLTVVDLSAATEVFVTNSLRGIVPVVACEGVGGWPAGLTTGWLGDALRRFWVTPDHGESLDPPAPRQSSLPAVSQASVLFIDNYDSFVYNLVQYVGELGARTSVVRNDAVTVDELVALRERGDFTHLVVSPGPGTPADAGISVEAIRRLGPTTPTLGVCLGHQAIAEVYGASIVRAEEVVHGKPSLVHHDGRGVYAGLPTPLVCARYHSLVIDPDTLPDELEATSHTAAGIVMGVRHRTHPVEGVQMHPESILTSRGHEMLQSFLNA
;
A
#
# COMPACT_ATOMS: atom_id res chain seq x y z
N MET A 1 26.03 -24.42 -38.12
CA MET A 1 26.22 -25.01 -36.76
C MET A 1 27.56 -24.55 -36.19
N THR A 2 27.51 -23.64 -35.22
CA THR A 2 28.63 -23.29 -34.35
C THR A 2 28.95 -24.46 -33.40
N ARG A 3 30.23 -24.67 -33.09
CA ARG A 3 30.70 -25.74 -32.18
C ARG A 3 30.12 -25.51 -30.77
N PRO A 4 29.60 -26.54 -30.06
CA PRO A 4 29.06 -26.37 -28.71
C PRO A 4 30.15 -25.82 -27.78
N ALA A 5 29.84 -24.74 -27.07
CA ALA A 5 30.72 -24.18 -26.04
C ALA A 5 30.45 -24.91 -24.73
N ARG A 6 31.50 -25.46 -24.11
CA ARG A 6 31.44 -26.03 -22.76
C ARG A 6 31.88 -25.00 -21.75
N THR A 7 31.07 -24.76 -20.73
CA THR A 7 31.51 -24.11 -19.50
C THR A 7 32.27 -25.13 -18.63
N GLU A 8 33.10 -24.66 -17.71
CA GLU A 8 33.87 -25.53 -16.77
C GLU A 8 32.96 -26.39 -15.85
N SER A 9 31.64 -26.20 -15.90
CA SER A 9 30.62 -26.70 -14.97
C SER A 9 29.69 -27.80 -15.48
N GLY A 10 29.78 -28.21 -16.75
CA GLY A 10 28.95 -29.28 -17.32
C GLY A 10 27.70 -28.85 -18.09
N LEU A 11 27.38 -27.54 -18.13
CA LEU A 11 26.33 -26.98 -18.99
C LEU A 11 26.77 -26.98 -20.46
N VAL A 12 25.95 -27.57 -21.34
CA VAL A 12 26.13 -27.54 -22.79
C VAL A 12 25.18 -26.51 -23.38
N ARG A 13 25.70 -25.60 -24.21
CA ARG A 13 24.89 -24.58 -24.89
C ARG A 13 25.20 -24.56 -26.38
N THR A 14 24.14 -24.62 -27.19
CA THR A 14 24.22 -24.54 -28.64
C THR A 14 23.30 -23.43 -29.12
N ARG A 15 23.89 -22.38 -29.71
CA ARG A 15 23.12 -21.34 -30.39
C ARG A 15 22.43 -21.94 -31.60
N LEU A 16 21.14 -21.68 -31.73
CA LEU A 16 20.31 -22.11 -32.84
C LEU A 16 20.18 -20.94 -33.82
N ASP A 17 20.36 -21.24 -35.11
CA ASP A 17 20.09 -20.30 -36.20
C ASP A 17 18.60 -20.39 -36.55
N LEU A 18 17.78 -19.81 -35.67
CA LEU A 18 16.32 -19.92 -35.69
C LEU A 18 15.72 -18.53 -35.56
N ASP A 19 14.89 -18.16 -36.53
CA ASP A 19 14.13 -16.91 -36.56
C ASP A 19 12.63 -17.21 -36.50
N LEU A 20 12.23 -17.95 -35.47
CA LEU A 20 10.83 -18.29 -35.19
C LEU A 20 10.36 -17.60 -33.92
N ASP A 21 9.08 -17.21 -33.93
CA ASP A 21 8.37 -16.70 -32.76
C ASP A 21 8.25 -17.80 -31.68
N PRO A 22 8.32 -17.46 -30.38
CA PRO A 22 8.13 -18.42 -29.29
C PRO A 22 6.89 -19.30 -29.39
N LEU A 23 5.76 -18.77 -29.86
CA LEU A 23 4.53 -19.55 -30.00
C LEU A 23 4.62 -20.56 -31.13
N ASP A 24 5.31 -20.23 -32.22
CA ASP A 24 5.55 -21.15 -33.32
C ASP A 24 6.48 -22.30 -32.89
N VAL A 25 7.56 -21.98 -32.18
CA VAL A 25 8.45 -23.00 -31.59
C VAL A 25 7.68 -23.90 -30.64
N LEU A 26 6.84 -23.34 -29.77
CA LEU A 26 6.02 -24.12 -28.84
C LEU A 26 5.07 -25.08 -29.57
N ARG A 27 4.41 -24.62 -30.64
CA ARG A 27 3.50 -25.43 -31.46
C ARG A 27 4.20 -26.61 -32.15
N LEU A 28 5.49 -26.51 -32.46
CA LEU A 28 6.27 -27.62 -33.05
C LEU A 28 6.43 -28.81 -32.08
N PHE A 29 6.44 -28.57 -30.77
CA PHE A 29 6.59 -29.61 -29.74
C PHE A 29 5.26 -30.07 -29.14
N ARG A 30 4.15 -29.78 -29.83
CA ARG A 30 2.82 -30.24 -29.42
C ARG A 30 2.76 -31.75 -29.25
N GLY A 31 2.15 -32.19 -28.15
CA GLY A 31 1.98 -33.61 -27.83
C GLY A 31 3.23 -34.29 -27.26
N ARG A 32 4.34 -33.57 -27.06
CA ARG A 32 5.45 -34.05 -26.23
C ARG A 32 5.00 -34.17 -24.77
N GLU A 33 5.66 -35.06 -24.03
CA GLU A 33 5.26 -35.34 -22.66
C GLU A 33 5.54 -34.12 -21.78
N ARG A 34 4.52 -33.69 -21.02
CA ARG A 34 4.59 -32.58 -20.07
C ARG A 34 5.30 -31.35 -20.67
N LEU A 35 4.90 -30.96 -21.88
CA LEU A 35 5.31 -29.69 -22.49
C LEU A 35 5.03 -28.52 -21.54
N VAL A 36 6.05 -27.69 -21.32
CA VAL A 36 6.00 -26.48 -20.52
C VAL A 36 6.60 -25.30 -21.29
N ALA A 37 6.01 -24.12 -21.11
CA ALA A 37 6.53 -22.87 -21.67
C ALA A 37 6.40 -21.74 -20.65
N LEU A 38 7.44 -20.92 -20.49
CA LEU A 38 7.44 -19.67 -19.75
C LEU A 38 7.80 -18.53 -20.73
N LEU A 39 6.87 -17.60 -20.97
CA LEU A 39 7.02 -16.53 -21.97
C LEU A 39 6.80 -15.15 -21.35
N GLY A 40 7.52 -14.14 -21.85
CA GLY A 40 7.36 -12.74 -21.44
C GLY A 40 8.57 -12.17 -20.69
N ALA A 41 8.32 -11.54 -19.55
CA ALA A 41 9.27 -10.78 -18.73
C ALA A 41 9.98 -11.63 -17.65
N TRP A 42 10.14 -12.93 -17.89
CA TRP A 42 10.93 -13.81 -17.02
C TRP A 42 12.40 -13.37 -17.02
N HIS A 43 13.07 -13.45 -15.86
CA HIS A 43 14.44 -12.94 -15.71
C HIS A 43 15.43 -13.60 -16.68
N HIS A 44 15.22 -14.88 -17.01
CA HIS A 44 16.16 -15.66 -17.81
C HIS A 44 15.89 -15.64 -19.33
N GLY A 45 14.98 -14.78 -19.79
CA GLY A 45 14.79 -14.50 -21.20
C GLY A 45 13.32 -14.44 -21.62
N GLU A 46 13.14 -14.14 -22.90
CA GLU A 46 11.84 -13.89 -23.52
C GLU A 46 11.00 -15.18 -23.65
N ALA A 47 11.65 -16.34 -23.74
CA ALA A 47 11.00 -17.64 -23.79
C ALA A 47 11.86 -18.75 -23.20
N LEU A 48 11.23 -19.66 -22.47
CA LEU A 48 11.78 -20.93 -22.03
C LEU A 48 10.78 -22.04 -22.35
N ILE A 49 11.19 -23.06 -23.12
CA ILE A 49 10.36 -24.20 -23.51
C ILE A 49 11.08 -25.48 -23.12
N ALA A 50 10.38 -26.39 -22.44
CA ALA A 50 10.90 -27.70 -22.07
C ALA A 50 9.83 -28.78 -22.22
N PHE A 51 10.27 -30.03 -22.40
CA PHE A 51 9.39 -31.18 -22.61
C PHE A 51 10.18 -32.48 -22.37
N ASP A 52 9.45 -33.58 -22.21
CA ASP A 52 9.97 -34.91 -21.85
C ASP A 52 10.90 -34.83 -20.62
N PRO A 53 10.31 -34.56 -19.43
CA PRO A 53 11.09 -34.44 -18.22
C PRO A 53 11.76 -35.76 -17.88
N VAL A 54 12.87 -35.67 -17.16
CA VAL A 54 13.65 -36.85 -16.75
C VAL A 54 13.16 -37.41 -15.42
N GLU A 55 12.47 -36.60 -14.65
CA GLU A 55 11.81 -36.99 -13.42
C GLU A 55 10.56 -36.15 -13.21
N VAL A 56 9.48 -36.78 -12.74
CA VAL A 56 8.26 -36.08 -12.31
C VAL A 56 8.23 -36.12 -10.80
N LEU A 57 8.15 -34.96 -10.17
CA LEU A 57 8.21 -34.85 -8.71
C LEU A 57 7.08 -35.67 -8.08
N GLN A 58 7.44 -36.50 -7.09
CA GLN A 58 6.50 -37.25 -6.27
C GLN A 58 6.62 -36.81 -4.80
N GLY A 59 5.50 -36.76 -4.08
CA GLY A 59 5.51 -36.42 -2.65
C GLY A 59 5.37 -34.93 -2.37
N ASP A 60 6.14 -34.42 -1.40
CA ASP A 60 6.04 -33.02 -0.96
C ASP A 60 6.61 -32.06 -2.02
N ALA A 61 5.77 -31.11 -2.46
CA ALA A 61 6.06 -30.18 -3.54
C ALA A 61 7.07 -29.07 -3.17
N PHE A 62 7.41 -28.91 -1.89
CA PHE A 62 8.40 -27.95 -1.41
C PHE A 62 9.75 -28.61 -1.14
N ASP A 63 9.79 -29.77 -0.50
CA ASP A 63 11.07 -30.36 -0.09
C ASP A 63 11.83 -30.99 -1.26
N GLY A 64 11.11 -31.59 -2.22
CA GLY A 64 11.74 -32.33 -3.30
C GLY A 64 12.41 -31.48 -4.38
N ILE A 65 12.17 -30.17 -4.41
CA ILE A 65 12.79 -29.24 -5.38
C ILE A 65 14.22 -28.82 -4.99
N ASP A 66 14.62 -29.00 -3.73
CA ASP A 66 15.98 -28.67 -3.28
C ASP A 66 17.04 -29.65 -3.79
N SER A 67 16.62 -30.80 -4.33
CA SER A 67 17.51 -31.84 -4.85
C SER A 67 17.37 -31.95 -6.36
N ALA A 68 18.49 -31.88 -7.09
CA ALA A 68 18.51 -32.13 -8.53
C ALA A 68 18.76 -33.63 -8.80
N PRO A 69 18.06 -34.24 -9.78
CA PRO A 69 18.33 -35.61 -10.20
C PRO A 69 19.69 -35.76 -10.89
N GLY A 70 20.51 -36.71 -10.43
CA GLY A 70 21.85 -36.96 -10.98
C GLY A 70 22.88 -35.90 -10.58
N SER A 71 24.17 -36.13 -10.85
CA SER A 71 25.31 -35.31 -10.41
C SER A 71 25.40 -33.91 -11.07
N ALA A 72 24.29 -33.19 -11.19
CA ALA A 72 24.26 -31.81 -11.67
C ALA A 72 25.03 -30.93 -10.68
N SER A 73 26.11 -30.31 -11.16
CA SER A 73 26.96 -29.40 -10.38
C SER A 73 26.17 -28.17 -9.93
N SER A 74 26.23 -27.83 -8.65
CA SER A 74 25.58 -26.68 -8.02
C SER A 74 26.35 -25.36 -8.22
N ALA A 75 27.09 -25.19 -9.33
CA ALA A 75 27.87 -23.98 -9.56
C ALA A 75 26.92 -22.81 -9.89
N PRO A 76 26.80 -21.79 -9.01
CA PRO A 76 25.99 -20.62 -9.31
C PRO A 76 26.73 -19.81 -10.38
N ASP A 77 25.98 -19.29 -11.35
CA ASP A 77 26.43 -18.33 -12.37
C ASP A 77 27.13 -18.90 -13.62
N LEU A 78 26.34 -19.53 -14.50
CA LEU A 78 26.79 -20.11 -15.77
C LEU A 78 26.35 -19.30 -17.02
N GLY A 79 25.74 -18.13 -16.83
CA GLY A 79 25.23 -17.28 -17.92
C GLY A 79 24.14 -17.93 -18.79
N GLY A 80 23.48 -18.99 -18.31
CA GLY A 80 22.40 -19.75 -18.95
C GLY A 80 21.50 -20.46 -17.93
N PHE A 81 20.37 -21.00 -18.38
CA PHE A 81 19.37 -21.68 -17.56
C PHE A 81 19.75 -23.15 -17.28
N GLY A 82 20.20 -23.86 -18.32
CA GLY A 82 20.60 -25.27 -18.28
C GLY A 82 19.45 -26.26 -18.08
N GLY A 83 18.81 -26.23 -16.91
CA GLY A 83 17.74 -27.14 -16.52
C GLY A 83 17.28 -26.90 -15.09
N GLY A 84 16.20 -27.56 -14.68
CA GLY A 84 15.63 -27.39 -13.35
C GLY A 84 14.24 -28.00 -13.19
N TRP A 85 13.68 -27.83 -12.00
CA TRP A 85 12.29 -28.12 -11.70
C TRP A 85 11.42 -27.01 -12.30
N ILE A 86 10.49 -27.37 -13.19
CA ILE A 86 9.57 -26.42 -13.83
C ILE A 86 8.16 -26.96 -13.69
N GLY A 87 7.21 -26.10 -13.34
CA GLY A 87 5.84 -26.54 -13.12
C GLY A 87 4.97 -25.58 -12.33
N ALA A 88 3.92 -26.16 -11.72
CA ALA A 88 2.92 -25.44 -10.95
C ALA A 88 2.77 -26.00 -9.52
N TRP A 89 2.60 -25.09 -8.56
CA TRP A 89 2.25 -25.33 -7.17
C TRP A 89 0.81 -24.85 -6.96
N GLY A 90 -0.12 -25.75 -6.68
CA GLY A 90 -1.52 -25.44 -6.45
C GLY A 90 -1.79 -24.82 -5.07
N TYR A 91 -2.86 -24.06 -4.96
CA TYR A 91 -3.23 -23.33 -3.75
C TYR A 91 -3.39 -24.21 -2.50
N GLN A 92 -3.90 -25.44 -2.67
CA GLN A 92 -4.12 -26.35 -1.53
C GLN A 92 -2.83 -26.81 -0.87
N LEU A 93 -1.67 -26.65 -1.50
CA LEU A 93 -0.37 -26.88 -0.85
C LEU A 93 -0.14 -25.95 0.35
N GLY A 94 -0.89 -24.85 0.49
CA GLY A 94 -0.89 -24.03 1.69
C GLY A 94 -1.22 -24.81 2.98
N ARG A 95 -1.88 -25.97 2.87
CA ARG A 95 -2.17 -26.86 4.01
C ARG A 95 -0.96 -27.64 4.52
N LEU A 96 0.09 -27.74 3.70
CA LEU A 96 1.38 -28.27 4.14
C LEU A 96 2.16 -27.24 4.96
N VAL A 97 1.72 -25.97 4.94
CA VAL A 97 2.32 -24.85 5.66
C VAL A 97 1.48 -24.48 6.89
N GLU A 98 0.16 -24.40 6.73
CA GLU A 98 -0.77 -23.92 7.76
C GLU A 98 -1.87 -24.93 8.08
N ARG A 99 -2.38 -24.90 9.32
CA ARG A 99 -3.51 -25.73 9.75
C ARG A 99 -4.82 -25.06 9.30
N LEU A 100 -5.56 -25.70 8.39
CA LEU A 100 -6.77 -25.14 7.77
C LEU A 100 -7.97 -26.10 7.84
N PRO A 101 -9.22 -25.60 7.89
CA PRO A 101 -10.46 -26.41 7.89
C PRO A 101 -10.60 -27.23 6.61
N GLU A 102 -11.51 -28.21 6.53
CA GLU A 102 -11.67 -29.09 5.35
C GLU A 102 -11.76 -28.32 4.00
N THR A 103 -11.18 -28.87 2.94
CA THR A 103 -11.19 -28.24 1.60
C THR A 103 -12.58 -28.25 0.99
N PRO A 104 -13.03 -27.14 0.37
CA PRO A 104 -14.18 -27.21 -0.51
C PRO A 104 -13.95 -28.18 -1.66
N ARG A 105 -15.03 -28.80 -2.14
CA ARG A 105 -14.96 -29.78 -3.23
C ARG A 105 -14.44 -29.15 -4.51
N ARG A 106 -13.56 -29.88 -5.21
CA ARG A 106 -13.13 -29.56 -6.57
C ARG A 106 -14.08 -30.17 -7.60
N PRO A 107 -14.74 -29.39 -8.48
CA PRO A 107 -15.65 -29.94 -9.49
C PRO A 107 -14.97 -30.93 -10.42
N VAL A 108 -13.73 -30.63 -10.81
CA VAL A 108 -12.85 -31.50 -11.61
C VAL A 108 -11.53 -31.63 -10.86
N PRO A 109 -11.33 -32.68 -10.02
CA PRO A 109 -10.14 -32.81 -9.18
C PRO A 109 -8.84 -32.73 -9.97
N GLN A 110 -7.95 -31.80 -9.59
CA GLN A 110 -6.59 -31.70 -10.12
C GLN A 110 -5.54 -32.10 -9.09
N PRO A 111 -4.34 -32.54 -9.53
CA PRO A 111 -3.20 -32.73 -8.62
C PRO A 111 -2.77 -31.41 -8.01
N ASP A 112 -2.33 -31.44 -6.75
CA ASP A 112 -1.90 -30.24 -6.01
C ASP A 112 -0.61 -29.62 -6.55
N HIS A 113 0.16 -30.37 -7.35
CA HIS A 113 1.30 -29.83 -8.08
C HIS A 113 1.51 -30.55 -9.42
N ARG A 114 2.14 -29.85 -10.37
CA ARG A 114 2.52 -30.38 -11.68
C ARG A 114 3.98 -30.00 -11.96
N ILE A 115 4.89 -30.60 -11.20
CA ILE A 115 6.31 -30.23 -11.18
C ILE A 115 7.12 -31.38 -11.76
N ALA A 116 8.03 -31.08 -12.68
CA ALA A 116 8.93 -32.06 -13.26
C ALA A 116 10.32 -31.44 -13.51
N PHE A 117 11.35 -32.28 -13.49
CA PHE A 117 12.72 -31.87 -13.74
C PHE A 117 13.06 -32.01 -15.21
N TYR A 118 13.50 -30.91 -15.82
CA TYR A 118 13.94 -30.85 -17.22
C TYR A 118 15.43 -30.58 -17.27
N ASP A 119 16.14 -31.42 -18.01
CA ASP A 119 17.58 -31.32 -18.21
C ASP A 119 17.96 -30.74 -19.58
N HIS A 120 16.98 -30.53 -20.46
CA HIS A 120 17.10 -29.88 -21.77
C HIS A 120 16.04 -28.79 -21.87
N VAL A 121 16.44 -27.60 -22.31
CA VAL A 121 15.55 -26.47 -22.53
C VAL A 121 15.88 -25.74 -23.83
N LEU A 122 14.85 -25.22 -24.47
CA LEU A 122 14.97 -24.21 -25.52
C LEU A 122 14.75 -22.84 -24.89
N ARG A 123 15.75 -21.98 -24.95
CA ARG A 123 15.72 -20.65 -24.35
C ARG A 123 15.92 -19.58 -25.40
N ARG A 124 15.08 -18.55 -25.41
CA ARG A 124 15.24 -17.36 -26.23
C ARG A 124 15.63 -16.18 -25.34
N THR A 125 16.75 -15.56 -25.64
CA THR A 125 17.31 -14.42 -24.88
C THR A 125 18.05 -13.51 -25.84
N ASP A 126 17.91 -12.19 -25.65
CA ASP A 126 18.52 -11.18 -26.52
C ASP A 126 18.21 -11.43 -28.01
N GLY A 127 16.99 -11.83 -28.33
CA GLY A 127 16.58 -12.15 -29.70
C GLY A 127 17.08 -13.49 -30.27
N ALA A 128 17.91 -14.26 -29.56
CA ALA A 128 18.54 -15.48 -30.06
C ALA A 128 18.05 -16.75 -29.34
N TRP A 129 17.86 -17.82 -30.10
CA TRP A 129 17.51 -19.15 -29.57
C TRP A 129 18.74 -19.97 -29.19
N TRP A 130 18.63 -20.69 -28.08
CA TRP A 130 19.63 -21.58 -27.52
C TRP A 130 18.99 -22.91 -27.14
N LEU A 131 19.66 -24.01 -27.49
CA LEU A 131 19.43 -25.31 -26.87
C LEU A 131 20.45 -25.44 -25.73
N GLU A 132 19.95 -25.57 -24.50
CA GLU A 132 20.78 -25.72 -23.31
C GLU A 132 20.47 -27.06 -22.63
N SER A 133 21.51 -27.73 -22.12
CA SER A 133 21.33 -28.99 -21.39
C SER A 133 22.36 -29.22 -20.30
N LEU A 134 21.95 -29.94 -19.24
CA LEU A 134 22.79 -30.30 -18.09
C LEU A 134 23.66 -31.55 -18.34
N ARG A 135 23.43 -32.27 -19.45
CA ARG A 135 24.20 -33.45 -19.85
C ARG A 135 24.28 -33.56 -21.37
N THR A 136 25.38 -34.11 -21.86
CA THR A 136 25.59 -34.30 -23.30
C THR A 136 24.74 -35.47 -23.80
N ASP A 137 23.78 -35.18 -24.69
CA ASP A 137 22.95 -36.17 -25.38
C ASP A 137 22.81 -35.79 -26.87
N PRO A 138 23.79 -36.16 -27.71
CA PRO A 138 23.81 -35.73 -29.11
C PRO A 138 22.60 -36.23 -29.93
N ASP A 139 22.03 -37.37 -29.54
CA ASP A 139 20.88 -37.96 -30.23
C ASP A 139 19.61 -37.16 -29.91
N ARG A 140 19.40 -36.79 -28.65
CA ARG A 140 18.30 -35.89 -28.26
C ARG A 140 18.47 -34.49 -28.87
N ASP A 141 19.67 -33.93 -28.84
CA ASP A 141 19.97 -32.64 -29.44
C ASP A 141 19.65 -32.63 -30.96
N ALA A 142 20.09 -33.67 -31.67
CA ALA A 142 19.83 -33.82 -33.10
C ALA A 142 18.32 -33.98 -33.40
N ALA A 143 17.58 -34.72 -32.57
CA ALA A 143 16.13 -34.88 -32.71
C ALA A 143 15.38 -33.55 -32.51
N ILE A 144 15.77 -32.75 -31.51
CA ILE A 144 15.18 -31.43 -31.26
C ILE A 144 15.46 -30.50 -32.45
N VAL A 145 16.70 -30.45 -32.93
CA VAL A 145 17.08 -29.62 -34.09
C VAL A 145 16.32 -30.05 -35.35
N ALA A 146 16.11 -31.35 -35.56
CA ALA A 146 15.34 -31.85 -36.70
C ALA A 146 13.86 -31.40 -36.66
N VAL A 147 13.25 -31.36 -35.48
CA VAL A 147 11.88 -30.82 -35.30
C VAL A 147 11.85 -29.32 -35.59
N LEU A 148 12.82 -28.56 -35.10
CA LEU A 148 12.93 -27.11 -35.35
C LEU A 148 13.13 -26.77 -36.84
N ALA A 149 13.80 -27.66 -37.59
CA ALA A 149 13.97 -27.51 -39.04
C ALA A 149 12.68 -27.76 -39.83
N ALA A 150 11.66 -28.39 -39.24
CA ALA A 150 10.38 -28.63 -39.89
C ALA A 150 9.53 -27.35 -39.91
N SER A 151 9.40 -26.70 -41.08
CA SER A 151 8.80 -25.36 -41.22
C SER A 151 7.26 -25.28 -41.14
N ARG A 152 6.60 -26.18 -40.39
CA ARG A 152 5.13 -26.19 -40.30
C ARG A 152 4.66 -26.23 -38.84
N SER A 153 4.58 -25.06 -38.21
CA SER A 153 3.65 -24.79 -37.12
C SER A 153 2.35 -24.24 -37.71
N ALA A 154 1.19 -24.76 -37.30
CA ALA A 154 -0.10 -24.18 -37.63
C ALA A 154 -1.01 -24.27 -36.39
N PRO A 155 -1.80 -23.23 -36.09
CA PRO A 155 -2.81 -23.30 -35.05
C PRO A 155 -3.82 -24.41 -35.32
N ARG A 156 -4.22 -25.16 -34.29
CA ARG A 156 -5.37 -26.07 -34.36
C ARG A 156 -6.64 -25.35 -33.93
N ALA A 157 -7.74 -25.68 -34.58
CA ALA A 157 -9.05 -25.17 -34.20
C ALA A 157 -9.44 -25.67 -32.81
N TYR A 158 -10.12 -24.81 -32.06
CA TYR A 158 -10.71 -25.12 -30.78
C TYR A 158 -11.99 -24.28 -30.61
N GLU A 159 -12.88 -24.73 -29.73
CA GLU A 159 -14.16 -24.09 -29.43
C GLU A 159 -14.29 -23.94 -27.91
N VAL A 160 -14.66 -22.73 -27.48
CA VAL A 160 -14.90 -22.39 -26.07
C VAL A 160 -16.35 -21.90 -25.95
N GLY A 161 -17.09 -22.51 -25.04
CA GLY A 161 -18.49 -22.15 -24.80
C GLY A 161 -18.68 -20.85 -24.01
N THR A 162 -19.91 -20.67 -23.53
CA THR A 162 -20.27 -19.60 -22.60
C THR A 162 -19.85 -19.98 -21.19
N PHE A 163 -19.17 -19.06 -20.50
CA PHE A 163 -18.78 -19.23 -19.11
C PHE A 163 -19.94 -18.97 -18.15
N GLU A 164 -20.14 -19.90 -17.22
CA GLU A 164 -21.09 -19.83 -16.12
C GLU A 164 -20.36 -19.67 -14.78
N MET A 165 -20.95 -18.93 -13.84
CA MET A 165 -20.34 -18.63 -12.54
C MET A 165 -20.85 -19.55 -11.44
N THR A 166 -19.92 -20.09 -10.66
CA THR A 166 -20.16 -20.79 -9.40
C THR A 166 -19.39 -20.09 -8.28
N PRO A 167 -20.06 -19.59 -7.23
CA PRO A 167 -21.50 -19.67 -6.98
C PRO A 167 -22.31 -18.76 -7.91
N THR A 168 -23.65 -18.79 -7.83
CA THR A 168 -24.46 -17.81 -8.55
C THR A 168 -24.08 -16.37 -8.14
N PRO A 169 -24.26 -15.35 -9.01
CA PRO A 169 -23.95 -13.95 -8.66
C PRO A 169 -24.54 -13.50 -7.32
N GLN A 170 -25.76 -13.94 -7.01
CA GLN A 170 -26.43 -13.62 -5.76
C GLN A 170 -25.74 -14.24 -4.54
N ALA A 171 -25.36 -15.51 -4.63
CA ALA A 171 -24.66 -16.19 -3.57
C ALA A 171 -23.23 -15.65 -3.39
N HIS A 172 -22.58 -15.22 -4.47
CA HIS A 172 -21.28 -14.54 -4.38
C HIS A 172 -21.39 -13.22 -3.61
N ARG A 173 -22.38 -12.36 -3.93
CA ARG A 173 -22.65 -11.13 -3.18
C ARG A 173 -22.97 -11.37 -1.70
N ALA A 174 -23.72 -12.43 -1.40
CA ALA A 174 -23.98 -12.81 -0.01
C ALA A 174 -22.69 -13.20 0.73
N ALA A 175 -21.81 -13.97 0.09
CA ALA A 175 -20.52 -14.32 0.67
C ALA A 175 -19.60 -13.09 0.86
N LEU A 176 -19.62 -12.13 -0.08
CA LEU A 176 -18.93 -10.85 0.07
C LEU A 176 -19.43 -10.07 1.30
N ALA A 177 -20.75 -10.04 1.52
CA ALA A 177 -21.33 -9.41 2.72
C ALA A 177 -20.87 -10.09 4.02
N THR A 178 -20.79 -11.43 4.05
CA THR A 178 -20.25 -12.16 5.20
C THR A 178 -18.77 -11.85 5.45
N VAL A 179 -17.96 -11.67 4.41
CA VAL A 179 -16.57 -11.21 4.58
C VAL A 179 -16.51 -9.83 5.25
N LEU A 180 -17.38 -8.89 4.85
CA LEU A 180 -17.47 -7.57 5.49
C LEU A 180 -17.88 -7.66 6.96
N GLU A 181 -18.75 -8.61 7.34
CA GLU A 181 -19.10 -8.86 8.74
C GLU A 181 -17.89 -9.34 9.55
N HIS A 182 -17.06 -10.24 9.00
CA HIS A 182 -15.81 -10.67 9.62
C HIS A 182 -14.81 -9.51 9.78
N ILE A 183 -14.71 -8.64 8.77
CA ILE A 183 -13.88 -7.43 8.86
C ILE A 183 -14.37 -6.52 10.00
N ALA A 184 -15.67 -6.26 10.07
CA ALA A 184 -16.26 -5.43 11.14
C ALA A 184 -16.13 -6.05 12.53
N ALA A 185 -16.07 -7.39 12.63
CA ALA A 185 -15.83 -8.11 13.87
C ALA A 185 -14.37 -8.07 14.34
N GLY A 186 -13.43 -7.67 13.46
CA GLY A 186 -12.00 -7.69 13.75
C GLY A 186 -11.33 -9.04 13.45
N ASP A 187 -12.02 -9.97 12.80
CA ASP A 187 -11.46 -11.28 12.45
C ASP A 187 -10.38 -11.16 11.35
N ILE A 188 -10.55 -10.22 10.42
CA ILE A 188 -9.65 -10.01 9.30
C ILE A 188 -9.63 -8.53 8.90
N PHE A 189 -8.55 -8.11 8.25
CA PHE A 189 -8.45 -6.82 7.59
C PHE A 189 -8.93 -6.90 6.14
N GLN A 190 -8.61 -8.01 5.48
CA GLN A 190 -8.96 -8.32 4.09
C GLN A 190 -9.09 -9.82 3.87
N ALA A 191 -9.99 -10.22 2.96
CA ALA A 191 -9.95 -11.52 2.32
C ALA A 191 -10.16 -11.39 0.81
N ASN A 192 -9.38 -12.14 0.04
CA ASN A 192 -9.51 -12.22 -1.41
C ASN A 192 -10.52 -13.32 -1.76
N LEU A 193 -11.81 -12.97 -1.83
CA LEU A 193 -12.88 -13.93 -2.11
C LEU A 193 -13.03 -14.14 -3.62
N CYS A 194 -13.12 -15.40 -4.04
CA CYS A 194 -13.16 -15.77 -5.46
C CYS A 194 -14.41 -16.58 -5.83
N ALA A 195 -14.65 -16.63 -7.13
CA ALA A 195 -15.62 -17.48 -7.79
C ALA A 195 -14.95 -18.23 -8.95
N ARG A 196 -15.60 -19.31 -9.39
CA ARG A 196 -15.19 -20.11 -10.53
C ARG A 196 -16.09 -19.79 -11.73
N LEU A 197 -15.48 -19.42 -12.86
CA LEU A 197 -16.14 -19.35 -14.16
C LEU A 197 -15.78 -20.58 -14.97
N GLU A 198 -16.76 -21.28 -15.54
CA GLU A 198 -16.52 -22.54 -16.27
C GLU A 198 -17.34 -22.62 -17.56
N ALA A 199 -16.76 -23.21 -18.60
CA ALA A 199 -17.42 -23.43 -19.89
C ALA A 199 -17.07 -24.82 -20.47
N PRO A 200 -17.91 -25.35 -21.39
CA PRO A 200 -17.53 -26.45 -22.27
C PRO A 200 -16.34 -26.07 -23.16
N PHE A 201 -15.46 -27.04 -23.43
CA PHE A 201 -14.26 -26.88 -24.25
C PHE A 201 -14.03 -28.08 -25.16
N HIS A 202 -13.71 -27.80 -26.42
CA HIS A 202 -13.27 -28.80 -27.40
C HIS A 202 -12.07 -28.29 -28.19
N GLY A 203 -11.06 -29.14 -28.38
CA GLY A 203 -9.87 -28.80 -29.17
C GLY A 203 -8.59 -28.94 -28.36
N ASP A 204 -7.57 -28.17 -28.73
CA ASP A 204 -6.22 -28.31 -28.18
C ASP A 204 -5.90 -27.17 -27.20
N PRO A 205 -5.64 -27.47 -25.90
CA PRO A 205 -5.32 -26.46 -24.88
C PRO A 205 -4.14 -25.56 -25.24
N LEU A 206 -3.19 -26.04 -26.05
CA LEU A 206 -2.04 -25.25 -26.42
C LEU A 206 -2.42 -24.02 -27.28
N ASP A 207 -3.41 -24.14 -28.17
CA ASP A 207 -3.83 -22.99 -28.98
C ASP A 207 -4.73 -22.01 -28.22
N VAL A 208 -5.39 -22.46 -27.15
CA VAL A 208 -6.03 -21.56 -26.17
C VAL A 208 -4.99 -20.66 -25.51
N PHE A 209 -3.87 -21.25 -25.04
CA PHE A 209 -2.76 -20.50 -24.48
C PHE A 209 -2.14 -19.53 -25.49
N CYS A 210 -1.85 -19.99 -26.70
CA CYS A 210 -1.25 -19.13 -27.74
C CYS A 210 -2.17 -17.94 -28.08
N ALA A 211 -3.47 -18.17 -28.27
CA ALA A 211 -4.43 -17.10 -28.54
C ALA A 211 -4.51 -16.10 -27.39
N GLY A 212 -4.48 -16.57 -26.15
CA GLY A 212 -4.42 -15.73 -24.96
C GLY A 212 -3.17 -14.86 -24.92
N VAL A 213 -1.99 -15.44 -25.15
CA VAL A 213 -0.71 -14.70 -25.16
C VAL A 213 -0.68 -13.65 -26.28
N GLU A 214 -1.09 -14.00 -27.50
CA GLU A 214 -1.10 -13.09 -28.67
C GLU A 214 -1.98 -11.85 -28.42
N ARG A 215 -3.12 -12.00 -27.74
CA ARG A 215 -4.08 -10.90 -27.53
C ARG A 215 -3.83 -10.10 -26.26
N ILE A 216 -3.34 -10.75 -25.20
CA ILE A 216 -3.20 -10.13 -23.88
C ILE A 216 -1.77 -9.59 -23.65
N GLY A 217 -0.74 -10.24 -24.18
CA GLY A 217 0.66 -9.92 -23.90
C GLY A 217 1.02 -9.95 -22.41
N PRO A 218 0.76 -11.06 -21.69
CA PRO A 218 1.01 -11.13 -20.24
C PRO A 218 2.52 -11.09 -19.91
N ALA A 219 2.86 -10.50 -18.76
CA ALA A 219 4.25 -10.41 -18.31
C ALA A 219 4.84 -11.77 -17.92
N TYR A 220 4.06 -12.64 -17.26
CA TYR A 220 4.53 -13.95 -16.79
C TYR A 220 3.62 -15.06 -17.33
N ALA A 221 3.57 -15.20 -18.66
CA ALA A 221 2.81 -16.26 -19.29
C ALA A 221 3.42 -17.63 -19.00
N ALA A 222 2.58 -18.62 -18.68
CA ALA A 222 3.03 -19.99 -18.49
C ALA A 222 2.04 -21.02 -19.04
N PHE A 223 2.54 -21.99 -19.80
CA PHE A 223 1.80 -23.17 -20.21
C PHE A 223 2.37 -24.40 -19.52
N VAL A 224 1.54 -25.21 -18.87
CA VAL A 224 1.96 -26.46 -18.21
C VAL A 224 0.99 -27.58 -18.59
N SER A 225 1.45 -28.54 -19.39
CA SER A 225 0.66 -29.73 -19.74
C SER A 225 1.00 -30.92 -18.83
N SER A 226 0.00 -31.77 -18.59
CA SER A 226 0.15 -33.03 -17.89
C SER A 226 -0.92 -34.04 -18.36
N PRO A 227 -0.83 -35.33 -18.00
CA PRO A 227 -1.87 -36.31 -18.35
C PRO A 227 -3.28 -35.92 -17.87
N GLU A 228 -3.37 -35.15 -16.79
CA GLU A 228 -4.63 -34.71 -16.17
C GLU A 228 -5.26 -33.51 -16.88
N GLY A 229 -4.50 -32.80 -17.72
CA GLY A 229 -4.97 -31.60 -18.41
C GLY A 229 -3.87 -30.57 -18.66
N ALA A 230 -4.24 -29.30 -18.80
CA ALA A 230 -3.28 -28.22 -19.03
C ALA A 230 -3.62 -26.95 -18.22
N LEU A 231 -2.59 -26.18 -17.91
CA LEU A 231 -2.67 -24.84 -17.35
C LEU A 231 -2.23 -23.85 -18.43
N ALA A 232 -3.03 -22.83 -18.68
CA ALA A 232 -2.75 -21.72 -19.58
C ALA A 232 -2.83 -20.41 -18.77
N SER A 233 -1.70 -20.02 -18.19
CA SER A 233 -1.57 -18.84 -17.34
C SER A 233 -1.20 -17.60 -18.14
N LEU A 234 -1.98 -16.53 -17.93
CA LEU A 234 -1.77 -15.20 -18.50
C LEU A 234 -1.47 -14.19 -17.38
N SER A 235 -0.69 -14.62 -16.39
CA SER A 235 -0.46 -13.85 -15.16
C SER A 235 0.35 -12.57 -15.40
N PRO A 236 -0.03 -11.46 -14.76
CA PRO A 236 0.78 -10.24 -14.73
C PRO A 236 1.78 -10.21 -13.55
N GLU A 237 1.62 -11.09 -12.56
CA GLU A 237 2.15 -10.85 -11.21
C GLU A 237 3.29 -11.80 -10.88
N LEU A 238 4.42 -11.22 -10.46
CA LEU A 238 5.55 -11.97 -9.92
C LEU A 238 5.23 -12.34 -8.46
N PHE A 239 5.20 -13.64 -8.17
CA PHE A 239 5.10 -14.11 -6.79
C PHE A 239 6.46 -13.96 -6.10
N LEU A 240 7.49 -14.60 -6.63
CA LEU A 240 8.82 -14.61 -6.04
C LEU A 240 9.89 -14.78 -7.10
N ARG A 241 10.99 -14.06 -6.93
CA ARG A 241 12.26 -14.30 -7.64
C ARG A 241 13.38 -14.36 -6.63
N ARG A 242 14.25 -15.37 -6.71
CA ARG A 242 15.48 -15.48 -5.93
C ARG A 242 16.69 -15.53 -6.85
N THR A 243 17.61 -14.60 -6.65
CA THR A 243 18.92 -14.56 -7.32
C THR A 243 20.01 -14.56 -6.25
N GLY A 244 20.67 -15.70 -6.06
CA GLY A 244 21.61 -15.87 -4.95
C GLY A 244 20.89 -15.83 -3.61
N ASP A 245 21.22 -14.86 -2.76
CA ASP A 245 20.56 -14.59 -1.48
C ASP A 245 19.52 -13.46 -1.55
N GLU A 246 19.42 -12.72 -2.65
CA GLU A 246 18.39 -11.71 -2.84
C GLU A 246 17.07 -12.33 -3.29
N VAL A 247 15.98 -11.91 -2.65
CA VAL A 247 14.61 -12.28 -3.00
C VAL A 247 13.80 -11.03 -3.31
N LEU A 248 13.02 -11.07 -4.38
CA LEU A 248 12.08 -10.04 -4.80
C LEU A 248 10.67 -10.64 -4.88
N SER A 249 9.69 -9.88 -4.41
CA SER A 249 8.28 -10.06 -4.72
C SER A 249 7.68 -8.75 -5.24
N SER A 250 6.74 -8.82 -6.17
CA SER A 250 6.09 -7.64 -6.75
C SER A 250 4.56 -7.74 -6.68
N PRO A 251 3.95 -7.58 -5.49
CA PRO A 251 2.50 -7.68 -5.32
C PRO A 251 1.75 -6.61 -6.12
N ILE A 252 0.60 -7.02 -6.66
CA ILE A 252 -0.32 -6.16 -7.39
C ILE A 252 -1.62 -5.96 -6.62
N LYS A 253 -2.03 -4.70 -6.39
CA LYS A 253 -3.33 -4.33 -5.78
C LYS A 253 -3.86 -3.04 -6.37
N GLY A 254 -5.19 -2.88 -6.44
CA GLY A 254 -5.83 -1.78 -7.17
C GLY A 254 -5.84 -2.03 -8.68
N THR A 255 -7.02 -1.96 -9.29
CA THR A 255 -7.22 -2.20 -10.72
C THR A 255 -8.11 -1.11 -11.31
N ALA A 256 -7.73 -0.58 -12.47
CA ALA A 256 -8.58 0.34 -13.24
C ALA A 256 -8.61 -0.04 -14.72
N ALA A 257 -9.70 0.31 -15.40
CA ALA A 257 -9.82 0.13 -16.85
C ALA A 257 -8.79 1.02 -17.58
N LEU A 258 -8.39 0.61 -18.79
CA LEU A 258 -7.29 1.27 -19.51
C LEU A 258 -7.58 2.72 -19.95
N ASP A 259 -8.84 3.15 -19.88
CA ASP A 259 -9.32 4.50 -20.16
C ASP A 259 -9.37 5.42 -18.92
N THR A 260 -9.12 4.89 -17.72
CA THR A 260 -8.96 5.67 -16.48
C THR A 260 -7.59 6.36 -16.45
N ASP A 261 -7.53 7.57 -15.89
CA ASP A 261 -6.26 8.26 -15.62
C ASP A 261 -5.48 7.50 -14.53
N PRO A 262 -4.24 7.03 -14.80
CA PRO A 262 -3.44 6.34 -13.80
C PRO A 262 -3.14 7.19 -12.56
N GLU A 263 -3.12 8.53 -12.65
CA GLU A 263 -2.95 9.40 -11.49
C GLU A 263 -4.13 9.28 -10.51
N GLU A 264 -5.35 9.07 -11.01
CA GLU A 264 -6.53 8.83 -10.16
C GLU A 264 -6.42 7.49 -9.44
N LEU A 265 -5.92 6.45 -10.11
CA LEU A 265 -5.68 5.13 -9.50
C LEU A 265 -4.67 5.22 -8.36
N VAL A 266 -3.57 5.95 -8.55
CA VAL A 266 -2.55 6.21 -7.51
C VAL A 266 -3.09 7.11 -6.38
N ALA A 267 -3.95 8.07 -6.71
CA ALA A 267 -4.57 8.99 -5.77
C ALA A 267 -5.71 8.37 -4.92
N SER A 268 -6.25 7.21 -5.30
CA SER A 268 -7.26 6.49 -4.53
C SER A 268 -6.76 6.02 -3.16
N ALA A 269 -7.39 6.51 -2.09
CA ALA A 269 -7.06 6.11 -0.71
C ALA A 269 -7.37 4.63 -0.45
N LYS A 270 -8.46 4.10 -1.00
CA LYS A 270 -8.81 2.66 -0.93
C LYS A 270 -7.69 1.81 -1.53
N ASN A 271 -7.30 2.10 -2.77
CA ASN A 271 -6.32 1.28 -3.49
C ASN A 271 -4.93 1.33 -2.85
N ARG A 272 -4.52 2.48 -2.33
CA ARG A 272 -3.28 2.58 -1.54
C ARG A 272 -3.36 1.75 -0.26
N ALA A 273 -4.46 1.84 0.48
CA ALA A 273 -4.62 1.10 1.72
C ALA A 273 -4.55 -0.42 1.52
N GLU A 274 -5.22 -0.93 0.47
CA GLU A 274 -5.13 -2.35 0.10
C GLU A 274 -3.69 -2.73 -0.29
N ASN A 275 -3.02 -1.91 -1.10
CA ASN A 275 -1.65 -2.20 -1.53
C ASN A 275 -0.66 -2.21 -0.35
N ILE A 276 -0.73 -1.21 0.53
CA ILE A 276 0.14 -1.09 1.72
C ILE A 276 -0.02 -2.32 2.63
N MET A 277 -1.25 -2.75 2.87
CA MET A 277 -1.52 -3.92 3.70
C MET A 277 -0.87 -5.19 3.14
N ILE A 278 -0.95 -5.38 1.81
CA ILE A 278 -0.29 -6.51 1.16
C ILE A 278 1.23 -6.36 1.19
N VAL A 279 1.76 -5.15 1.02
CA VAL A 279 3.21 -4.91 1.16
C VAL A 279 3.69 -5.29 2.57
N ASP A 280 2.98 -4.87 3.62
CA ASP A 280 3.32 -5.25 5.00
C ASP A 280 3.22 -6.77 5.21
N LEU A 281 2.23 -7.44 4.60
CA LEU A 281 2.13 -8.91 4.61
C LEU A 281 3.33 -9.58 3.92
N MET A 282 3.77 -9.08 2.77
CA MET A 282 4.91 -9.64 2.05
C MET A 282 6.22 -9.42 2.80
N ARG A 283 6.37 -8.26 3.45
CA ARG A 283 7.51 -7.98 4.34
C ARG A 283 7.54 -8.98 5.49
N ASN A 284 6.38 -9.31 6.07
CA ASN A 284 6.28 -10.29 7.15
C ASN A 284 6.68 -11.68 6.66
N ASP A 285 6.13 -12.12 5.52
CA ASP A 285 6.44 -13.42 4.94
C ASP A 285 7.96 -13.57 4.68
N LEU A 286 8.58 -12.58 4.04
CA LEU A 286 10.02 -12.58 3.78
C LEU A 286 10.83 -12.44 5.07
N GLY A 287 10.36 -11.67 6.04
CA GLY A 287 11.00 -11.45 7.34
C GLY A 287 11.16 -12.72 8.18
N ARG A 288 10.42 -13.79 7.89
CA ARG A 288 10.58 -15.11 8.54
C ARG A 288 11.92 -15.78 8.22
N VAL A 289 12.48 -15.49 7.05
CA VAL A 289 13.70 -16.16 6.52
C VAL A 289 14.81 -15.18 6.14
N SER A 290 14.53 -13.88 6.22
CA SER A 290 15.46 -12.81 5.86
C SER A 290 16.30 -12.32 7.04
N VAL A 291 17.50 -11.83 6.75
CA VAL A 291 18.37 -11.19 7.73
C VAL A 291 17.71 -9.88 8.21
N PRO A 292 17.66 -9.59 9.53
CA PRO A 292 17.21 -8.30 10.08
C PRO A 292 17.78 -7.10 9.32
N GLY A 293 16.91 -6.16 8.91
CA GLY A 293 17.30 -4.95 8.16
C GLY A 293 17.53 -5.12 6.66
N SER A 294 17.37 -6.34 6.14
CA SER A 294 17.48 -6.59 4.70
C SER A 294 16.16 -6.41 3.95
N VAL A 295 15.01 -6.58 4.61
CA VAL A 295 13.69 -6.45 3.99
C VAL A 295 13.35 -4.98 3.75
N ARG A 296 13.19 -4.59 2.48
CA ARG A 296 13.01 -3.20 2.03
C ARG A 296 11.90 -3.11 1.00
N VAL A 297 11.32 -1.92 0.87
CA VAL A 297 10.27 -1.61 -0.11
C VAL A 297 10.76 -0.49 -1.03
N PRO A 298 11.58 -0.80 -2.06
CA PRO A 298 12.17 0.22 -2.93
C PRO A 298 11.15 1.02 -3.76
N ALA A 299 9.99 0.44 -4.05
CA ALA A 299 8.89 1.10 -4.76
C ALA A 299 7.55 0.77 -4.11
N VAL A 300 6.76 1.81 -3.83
CA VAL A 300 5.39 1.69 -3.33
C VAL A 300 4.46 2.31 -4.36
N THR A 301 3.42 1.58 -4.75
CA THR A 301 2.25 2.09 -5.51
C THR A 301 2.58 2.75 -6.85
N ARG A 302 3.30 2.04 -7.73
CA ARG A 302 3.53 2.45 -9.13
C ARG A 302 2.38 1.94 -10.02
N ALA A 303 1.73 2.83 -10.77
CA ALA A 303 0.80 2.40 -11.82
C ALA A 303 1.56 1.75 -12.98
N GLU A 304 1.19 0.52 -13.33
CA GLU A 304 1.77 -0.26 -14.43
C GLU A 304 0.69 -0.72 -15.41
N ARG A 305 0.98 -0.63 -16.70
CA ARG A 305 0.04 -0.93 -17.78
C ARG A 305 0.16 -2.39 -18.19
N HIS A 306 -0.94 -3.14 -18.08
CA HIS A 306 -1.09 -4.48 -18.66
C HIS A 306 -2.37 -4.53 -19.53
N SER A 307 -3.17 -5.60 -19.44
CA SER A 307 -4.53 -5.66 -20.00
C SER A 307 -5.51 -4.69 -19.32
N VAL A 308 -5.14 -4.21 -18.13
CA VAL A 308 -5.77 -3.17 -17.30
C VAL A 308 -4.64 -2.44 -16.54
N TRP A 309 -4.91 -1.30 -15.91
CA TRP A 309 -3.95 -0.65 -15.01
C TRP A 309 -3.89 -1.36 -13.65
N HIS A 310 -2.69 -1.49 -13.09
CA HIS A 310 -2.41 -2.10 -11.78
C HIS A 310 -1.51 -1.21 -10.93
N LEU A 311 -1.68 -1.17 -9.60
CA LEU A 311 -0.62 -0.65 -8.72
C LEU A 311 0.31 -1.80 -8.31
N VAL A 312 1.59 -1.63 -8.62
CA VAL A 312 2.66 -2.56 -8.30
C VAL A 312 3.54 -1.95 -7.21
N SER A 313 3.90 -2.77 -6.23
CA SER A 313 4.92 -2.46 -5.22
C SER A 313 5.99 -3.54 -5.25
N ASP A 314 7.22 -3.19 -4.92
CA ASP A 314 8.34 -4.15 -4.90
C ASP A 314 8.80 -4.34 -3.45
N VAL A 315 8.93 -5.59 -3.02
CA VAL A 315 9.46 -5.96 -1.70
C VAL A 315 10.67 -6.85 -1.90
N VAL A 316 11.82 -6.38 -1.41
CA VAL A 316 13.12 -7.05 -1.56
C VAL A 316 13.61 -7.49 -0.19
N GLY A 317 14.27 -8.64 -0.09
CA GLY A 317 14.94 -9.09 1.13
C GLY A 317 16.20 -9.88 0.82
N HIS A 318 17.06 -10.08 1.82
CA HIS A 318 18.19 -11.00 1.72
C HIS A 318 17.99 -12.17 2.68
N VAL A 319 17.85 -13.38 2.14
CA VAL A 319 17.66 -14.58 2.96
C VAL A 319 18.92 -14.91 3.73
N ALA A 320 18.75 -15.47 4.93
CA ALA A 320 19.89 -15.92 5.72
C ALA A 320 20.71 -17.00 4.98
N ARG A 321 22.01 -17.04 5.24
CA ARG A 321 22.91 -18.01 4.59
C ARG A 321 22.45 -19.44 4.90
N GLY A 322 22.27 -20.25 3.84
CA GLY A 322 21.89 -21.65 3.96
C GLY A 322 20.38 -21.89 3.89
N VAL A 323 19.54 -20.84 3.85
CA VAL A 323 18.10 -20.99 3.59
C VAL A 323 17.90 -21.60 2.21
N ARG A 324 17.18 -22.72 2.17
CA ARG A 324 16.81 -23.45 0.95
C ARG A 324 15.57 -22.86 0.30
N ASP A 325 15.32 -23.22 -0.96
CA ASP A 325 14.15 -22.72 -1.69
C ASP A 325 12.85 -23.30 -1.11
N SER A 326 12.88 -24.54 -0.60
CA SER A 326 11.78 -25.14 0.16
C SER A 326 11.36 -24.29 1.37
N GLU A 327 12.33 -23.81 2.15
CA GLU A 327 12.12 -22.99 3.35
C GLU A 327 11.57 -21.60 2.99
N LEU A 328 12.09 -20.99 1.92
CA LEU A 328 11.57 -19.73 1.39
C LEU A 328 10.11 -19.86 0.91
N LEU A 329 9.79 -20.91 0.16
CA LEU A 329 8.42 -21.15 -0.30
C LEU A 329 7.47 -21.43 0.85
N ARG A 330 7.87 -22.25 1.84
CA ARG A 330 7.04 -22.47 3.04
C ARG A 330 6.81 -21.19 3.85
N ALA A 331 7.77 -20.26 3.87
CA ALA A 331 7.59 -18.99 4.58
C ALA A 331 6.57 -18.06 3.90
N THR A 332 6.42 -18.17 2.59
CA THR A 332 5.72 -17.19 1.74
C THR A 332 4.42 -17.71 1.13
N PHE A 333 4.24 -19.03 1.00
CA PHE A 333 3.14 -19.66 0.28
C PHE A 333 1.88 -19.86 1.17
N PRO A 334 0.66 -19.70 0.61
CA PRO A 334 0.36 -19.18 -0.72
C PRO A 334 0.67 -17.68 -0.86
N PRO A 335 0.79 -17.17 -2.10
CA PRO A 335 1.09 -15.76 -2.34
C PRO A 335 0.12 -14.84 -1.59
N GLY A 336 0.65 -13.87 -0.85
CA GLY A 336 -0.14 -13.04 0.07
C GLY A 336 -1.20 -12.17 -0.60
N SER A 337 -0.95 -11.72 -1.84
CA SER A 337 -1.87 -10.86 -2.61
C SER A 337 -3.20 -11.53 -2.97
N VAL A 338 -3.27 -12.86 -2.91
CA VAL A 338 -4.44 -13.66 -3.31
C VAL A 338 -5.11 -14.43 -2.16
N THR A 339 -4.67 -14.19 -0.93
CA THR A 339 -5.26 -14.74 0.30
C THR A 339 -6.01 -13.66 1.08
N GLY A 340 -5.30 -12.82 1.82
CA GLY A 340 -5.86 -11.86 2.78
C GLY A 340 -4.97 -11.69 4.01
N ALA A 341 -5.41 -10.87 4.94
CA ALA A 341 -4.68 -10.56 6.18
C ALA A 341 -5.66 -10.48 7.37
N PRO A 342 -5.36 -11.11 8.53
CA PRO A 342 -4.29 -12.08 8.75
C PRO A 342 -4.43 -13.35 7.89
N LYS A 343 -3.31 -13.83 7.31
CA LYS A 343 -3.29 -14.84 6.23
C LYS A 343 -4.05 -16.10 6.60
N VAL A 344 -3.75 -16.70 7.75
CA VAL A 344 -4.37 -17.96 8.19
C VAL A 344 -5.88 -17.80 8.34
N ARG A 345 -6.31 -16.77 9.08
CA ARG A 345 -7.73 -16.50 9.33
C ARG A 345 -8.51 -16.19 8.05
N ALA A 346 -7.92 -15.41 7.14
CA ALA A 346 -8.51 -15.16 5.82
C ALA A 346 -8.69 -16.46 5.02
N MET A 347 -7.71 -17.36 5.05
CA MET A 347 -7.80 -18.66 4.37
C MET A 347 -8.86 -19.58 4.98
N GLU A 348 -9.08 -19.56 6.29
CA GLU A 348 -10.17 -20.28 6.96
C GLU A 348 -11.54 -19.81 6.49
N ILE A 349 -11.74 -18.49 6.44
CA ILE A 349 -12.98 -17.85 5.97
C ILE A 349 -13.21 -18.17 4.49
N ILE A 350 -12.18 -18.04 3.65
CA ILE A 350 -12.22 -18.39 2.23
C ILE A 350 -12.64 -19.85 2.04
N ASN A 351 -12.04 -20.79 2.77
CA ASN A 351 -12.41 -22.21 2.69
C ASN A 351 -13.85 -22.48 3.15
N THR A 352 -14.43 -21.61 3.97
CA THR A 352 -15.82 -21.75 4.42
C THR A 352 -16.81 -21.19 3.42
N LEU A 353 -16.48 -20.05 2.79
CA LEU A 353 -17.41 -19.30 1.94
C LEU A 353 -17.33 -19.68 0.46
N GLU A 354 -16.17 -20.14 -0.03
CA GLU A 354 -16.05 -20.55 -1.43
C GLU A 354 -16.69 -21.92 -1.67
N PRO A 355 -17.61 -22.06 -2.63
CA PRO A 355 -18.31 -23.32 -2.88
C PRO A 355 -17.43 -24.37 -3.55
N THR A 356 -16.29 -23.97 -4.12
CA THR A 356 -15.38 -24.83 -4.88
C THR A 356 -13.94 -24.60 -4.46
N GLY A 357 -13.18 -25.69 -4.33
CA GLY A 357 -11.78 -25.60 -3.93
C GLY A 357 -10.94 -24.98 -5.03
N ARG A 358 -9.97 -24.14 -4.63
CA ARG A 358 -8.97 -23.61 -5.56
C ARG A 358 -7.95 -24.70 -5.94
N GLU A 359 -7.51 -24.65 -7.19
CA GLU A 359 -6.63 -25.63 -7.82
C GLU A 359 -5.25 -25.00 -8.06
N ALA A 360 -4.78 -24.93 -9.31
CA ALA A 360 -3.63 -24.11 -9.67
C ALA A 360 -3.90 -22.62 -9.44
N TYR A 361 -5.16 -22.18 -9.64
CA TYR A 361 -5.56 -20.79 -9.41
C TYR A 361 -5.18 -20.31 -8.00
N THR A 362 -4.55 -19.13 -7.90
CA THR A 362 -3.98 -18.53 -6.67
C THR A 362 -2.82 -19.30 -6.03
N GLY A 363 -2.32 -20.34 -6.69
CA GLY A 363 -1.02 -20.93 -6.42
C GLY A 363 0.11 -20.18 -7.14
N ALA A 364 1.10 -20.91 -7.65
CA ALA A 364 2.26 -20.35 -8.35
C ALA A 364 2.72 -21.23 -9.52
N ILE A 365 3.29 -20.62 -10.58
CA ILE A 365 3.85 -21.33 -11.73
C ILE A 365 5.21 -20.74 -12.09
N GLY A 366 6.20 -21.58 -12.41
CA GLY A 366 7.52 -21.11 -12.82
C GLY A 366 8.59 -22.18 -12.68
N HIS A 367 9.77 -21.81 -12.19
CA HIS A 367 10.93 -22.69 -12.11
C HIS A 367 11.77 -22.57 -10.84
N VAL A 368 12.54 -23.63 -10.56
CA VAL A 368 13.66 -23.69 -9.60
C VAL A 368 14.84 -24.36 -10.31
N SER A 369 15.93 -23.63 -10.49
CA SER A 369 17.13 -24.07 -11.19
C SER A 369 18.38 -23.78 -10.37
N ALA A 370 19.32 -24.70 -10.34
CA ALA A 370 20.61 -24.47 -9.69
C ALA A 370 21.43 -23.34 -10.35
N ALA A 371 21.26 -23.14 -11.66
CA ALA A 371 21.96 -22.09 -12.40
C ALA A 371 21.15 -20.79 -12.49
N ALA A 372 19.82 -20.90 -12.61
CA ALA A 372 18.93 -19.78 -12.84
C ALA A 372 18.21 -19.27 -11.57
N GLY A 373 18.37 -19.94 -10.43
CA GLY A 373 17.63 -19.62 -9.21
C GLY A 373 16.14 -19.96 -9.32
N LEU A 374 15.34 -19.30 -8.49
CA LEU A 374 13.90 -19.49 -8.39
C LEU A 374 13.16 -18.30 -9.00
N GLU A 375 12.16 -18.55 -9.81
CA GLU A 375 11.25 -17.53 -10.30
C GLU A 375 9.85 -18.11 -10.51
N LEU A 376 8.85 -17.51 -9.85
CA LEU A 376 7.47 -17.97 -9.84
C LEU A 376 6.53 -16.79 -10.04
N ASN A 377 5.50 -16.96 -10.86
CA ASN A 377 4.36 -16.05 -10.93
C ASN A 377 3.32 -16.39 -9.87
N VAL A 378 2.38 -15.47 -9.62
CA VAL A 378 1.11 -15.81 -8.95
C VAL A 378 0.18 -16.40 -10.02
N ALA A 379 -0.41 -17.56 -9.76
CA ALA A 379 -1.27 -18.25 -10.73
C ALA A 379 -2.68 -17.64 -10.82
N ILE A 380 -2.77 -16.37 -11.22
CA ILE A 380 -4.00 -15.64 -11.54
C ILE A 380 -4.10 -15.43 -13.05
N ARG A 381 -5.31 -15.12 -13.54
CA ARG A 381 -5.60 -15.08 -14.99
C ARG A 381 -5.18 -16.37 -15.69
N THR A 382 -5.44 -17.48 -15.02
CA THR A 382 -5.03 -18.82 -15.44
C THR A 382 -6.24 -19.64 -15.80
N PHE A 383 -6.29 -20.09 -17.06
CA PHE A 383 -7.23 -21.10 -17.49
C PHE A 383 -6.71 -22.48 -17.15
N GLU A 384 -7.58 -23.32 -16.63
CA GLU A 384 -7.31 -24.72 -16.40
C GLU A 384 -8.23 -25.54 -17.30
N LEU A 385 -7.66 -26.53 -17.97
CA LEU A 385 -8.35 -27.34 -18.97
C LEU A 385 -8.20 -28.80 -18.62
N ALA A 386 -9.31 -29.52 -18.52
CA ALA A 386 -9.33 -30.97 -18.30
C ALA A 386 -10.58 -31.59 -18.91
N GLY A 387 -10.40 -32.67 -19.66
CA GLY A 387 -11.49 -33.31 -20.41
C GLY A 387 -12.14 -32.35 -21.40
N ASP A 388 -13.46 -32.18 -21.28
CA ASP A 388 -14.30 -31.30 -22.11
C ASP A 388 -14.61 -29.95 -21.44
N ARG A 389 -13.79 -29.53 -20.46
CA ARG A 389 -14.03 -28.35 -19.62
C ARG A 389 -12.83 -27.42 -19.58
N ILE A 390 -13.14 -26.13 -19.54
CA ILE A 390 -12.22 -25.04 -19.25
C ILE A 390 -12.79 -24.18 -18.13
N TRP A 391 -11.95 -23.78 -17.18
CA TRP A 391 -12.37 -22.86 -16.12
C TRP A 391 -11.32 -21.81 -15.81
N LEU A 392 -11.79 -20.73 -15.21
CA LEU A 392 -11.04 -19.56 -14.78
C LEU A 392 -11.50 -19.17 -13.37
N GLY A 393 -10.56 -19.06 -12.44
CA GLY A 393 -10.83 -18.41 -11.16
C GLY A 393 -10.83 -16.90 -11.29
N VAL A 394 -11.75 -16.23 -10.61
CA VAL A 394 -11.83 -14.76 -10.58
C VAL A 394 -12.22 -14.27 -9.20
N GLY A 395 -11.62 -13.17 -8.75
CA GLY A 395 -11.91 -12.60 -7.44
C GLY A 395 -11.20 -11.27 -7.21
N GLY A 396 -11.38 -10.75 -6.01
CA GLY A 396 -10.83 -9.47 -5.57
C GLY A 396 -10.69 -9.40 -4.06
N GLY A 397 -9.89 -8.44 -3.63
CA GLY A 397 -9.64 -8.18 -2.23
C GLY A 397 -10.79 -7.40 -1.61
N VAL A 398 -11.52 -8.04 -0.70
CA VAL A 398 -12.57 -7.36 0.07
C VAL A 398 -11.93 -6.67 1.27
N VAL A 399 -12.13 -5.37 1.35
CA VAL A 399 -11.70 -4.49 2.46
C VAL A 399 -12.90 -3.76 3.06
N ALA A 400 -12.71 -3.06 4.17
CA ALA A 400 -13.80 -2.44 4.94
C ALA A 400 -14.68 -1.45 4.14
N ASP A 401 -14.13 -0.77 3.14
CA ASP A 401 -14.84 0.18 2.26
C ASP A 401 -15.36 -0.47 0.95
N SER A 402 -15.35 -1.80 0.86
CA SER A 402 -15.87 -2.53 -0.28
C SER A 402 -17.40 -2.65 -0.23
N THR A 403 -18.03 -2.76 -1.41
CA THR A 403 -19.45 -3.10 -1.53
C THR A 403 -19.59 -4.42 -2.29
N PRO A 404 -20.53 -5.30 -1.92
CA PRO A 404 -20.75 -6.55 -2.65
C PRO A 404 -20.97 -6.37 -4.15
N GLU A 405 -21.69 -5.31 -4.55
CA GLU A 405 -21.95 -4.95 -5.94
C GLU A 405 -20.67 -4.52 -6.67
N GLY A 406 -19.86 -3.66 -6.04
CA GLY A 406 -18.60 -3.19 -6.61
C GLY A 406 -17.59 -4.32 -6.83
N GLU A 407 -17.40 -5.18 -5.83
CA GLU A 407 -16.47 -6.32 -5.93
C GLU A 407 -16.93 -7.37 -6.95
N TYR A 408 -18.25 -7.59 -7.06
CA TYR A 408 -18.82 -8.41 -8.12
C TYR A 408 -18.57 -7.82 -9.51
N ALA A 409 -18.76 -6.51 -9.68
CA ALA A 409 -18.47 -5.83 -10.94
C ALA A 409 -17.00 -5.93 -11.32
N GLU A 410 -16.08 -5.76 -10.36
CA GLU A 410 -14.64 -5.90 -10.55
C GLU A 410 -14.26 -7.30 -11.02
N CYS A 411 -14.88 -8.36 -10.49
CA CYS A 411 -14.68 -9.72 -10.98
C CYS A 411 -14.98 -9.82 -12.49
N LEU A 412 -16.10 -9.24 -12.96
CA LEU A 412 -16.45 -9.28 -14.38
C LEU A 412 -15.48 -8.46 -15.24
N VAL A 413 -14.99 -7.31 -14.75
CA VAL A 413 -13.98 -6.49 -15.42
C VAL A 413 -12.67 -7.26 -15.60
N LYS A 414 -12.25 -8.03 -14.60
CA LYS A 414 -11.04 -8.88 -14.68
C LYS A 414 -11.20 -10.08 -15.61
N ALA A 415 -12.38 -10.71 -15.62
CA ALA A 415 -12.60 -11.94 -16.38
C ALA A 415 -12.85 -11.71 -17.88
N ARG A 416 -13.62 -10.67 -18.24
CA ARG A 416 -14.12 -10.48 -19.61
C ARG A 416 -13.02 -10.42 -20.67
N PRO A 417 -11.95 -9.60 -20.52
CA PRO A 417 -10.88 -9.53 -21.52
C PRO A 417 -10.19 -10.88 -21.75
N LEU A 418 -10.04 -11.70 -20.71
CA LEU A 418 -9.40 -13.01 -20.79
C LEU A 418 -10.27 -14.02 -21.54
N ILE A 419 -11.56 -14.07 -21.23
CA ILE A 419 -12.52 -14.98 -21.87
C ILE A 419 -12.67 -14.64 -23.35
N GLU A 420 -12.79 -13.35 -23.68
CA GLU A 420 -12.86 -12.89 -25.07
C GLU A 420 -11.56 -13.17 -25.83
N ALA A 421 -10.40 -13.07 -25.16
CA ALA A 421 -9.11 -13.35 -25.78
C ALA A 421 -8.97 -14.80 -26.25
N ILE A 422 -9.60 -15.75 -25.57
CA ILE A 422 -9.62 -17.15 -26.00
C ILE A 422 -10.83 -17.48 -26.87
N GLY A 423 -11.71 -16.53 -27.18
CA GLY A 423 -12.90 -16.77 -28.01
C GLY A 423 -14.09 -17.39 -27.28
N GLY A 424 -14.09 -17.38 -25.95
CA GLY A 424 -15.27 -17.71 -25.14
C GLY A 424 -16.20 -16.50 -24.98
N THR A 425 -17.35 -16.71 -24.33
CA THR A 425 -18.30 -15.63 -24.03
C THR A 425 -18.69 -15.60 -22.55
N LEU A 426 -19.06 -14.41 -22.04
CA LEU A 426 -19.53 -14.21 -20.67
C LEU A 426 -20.81 -13.38 -20.67
N ALA A 427 -21.95 -14.03 -20.40
CA ALA A 427 -23.28 -13.42 -20.42
C ALA A 427 -23.66 -12.67 -19.12
N LEU A 428 -22.76 -12.61 -18.14
CA LEU A 428 -22.97 -11.91 -16.88
C LEU A 428 -22.74 -10.40 -17.04
N THR A 429 -23.54 -9.62 -16.34
CA THR A 429 -23.49 -8.15 -16.32
C THR A 429 -23.53 -7.65 -14.87
N ALA A 430 -22.89 -6.53 -14.62
CA ALA A 430 -23.03 -5.76 -13.38
C ALA A 430 -23.46 -4.33 -13.75
N GLU A 431 -24.33 -3.74 -12.94
CA GLU A 431 -24.63 -2.31 -13.05
C GLU A 431 -23.46 -1.54 -12.45
N THR A 432 -22.93 -0.56 -13.18
CA THR A 432 -21.92 0.36 -12.63
C THR A 432 -22.61 1.26 -11.61
N PRO A 433 -22.19 1.28 -10.33
CA PRO A 433 -22.76 2.22 -9.37
C PRO A 433 -22.49 3.64 -9.85
N VAL A 434 -23.54 4.42 -10.08
CA VAL A 434 -23.42 5.86 -10.27
C VAL A 434 -23.23 6.47 -8.88
N VAL A 435 -22.03 6.97 -8.59
CA VAL A 435 -21.81 7.76 -7.39
C VAL A 435 -22.41 9.14 -7.65
N ASP A 436 -23.64 9.37 -7.18
CA ASP A 436 -24.23 10.71 -7.15
C ASP A 436 -23.43 11.54 -6.13
N GLU A 437 -22.49 12.36 -6.59
CA GLU A 437 -21.86 13.34 -5.71
C GLU A 437 -22.91 14.37 -5.28
N PRO A 438 -23.13 14.56 -3.97
CA PRO A 438 -24.09 15.53 -3.47
C PRO A 438 -23.66 16.94 -3.87
N ARG A 439 -24.39 17.54 -4.82
CA ARG A 439 -24.31 18.97 -5.11
C ARG A 439 -25.20 19.71 -4.11
N ILE A 440 -24.69 20.78 -3.49
CA ILE A 440 -25.53 21.68 -2.69
C ILE A 440 -26.46 22.43 -3.67
N PRO A 441 -27.79 22.17 -3.66
CA PRO A 441 -28.69 22.83 -4.59
C PRO A 441 -28.85 24.30 -4.21
N GLY A 442 -28.70 25.21 -5.18
CA GLY A 442 -29.05 26.63 -5.01
C GLY A 442 -27.94 27.56 -4.50
N VAL A 443 -26.66 27.17 -4.61
CA VAL A 443 -25.55 28.11 -4.35
C VAL A 443 -25.56 29.25 -5.39
N PRO A 444 -25.58 30.53 -4.99
CA PRO A 444 -25.60 31.65 -5.94
C PRO A 444 -24.35 31.69 -6.82
N GLU A 445 -24.54 31.65 -8.14
CA GLU A 445 -23.44 31.72 -9.12
C GLU A 445 -22.95 33.17 -9.32
N HIS A 446 -21.63 33.36 -9.27
CA HIS A 446 -20.97 34.62 -9.63
C HIS A 446 -19.80 34.36 -10.58
N ARG A 447 -19.63 35.22 -11.60
CA ARG A 447 -18.40 35.29 -12.40
C ARG A 447 -17.39 36.22 -11.75
N ALA A 448 -16.16 35.75 -11.54
CA ALA A 448 -15.05 36.60 -11.10
C ALA A 448 -14.56 37.48 -12.26
N THR A 449 -15.28 38.55 -12.56
CA THR A 449 -14.72 39.65 -13.37
C THR A 449 -13.98 40.60 -12.43
N VAL A 450 -12.68 40.76 -12.67
CA VAL A 450 -11.80 41.59 -11.86
C VAL A 450 -11.46 42.87 -12.62
N ASP A 451 -11.61 44.02 -11.97
CA ASP A 451 -11.05 45.27 -12.47
C ASP A 451 -9.56 45.36 -12.10
N GLU A 452 -8.68 45.01 -13.04
CA GLU A 452 -7.23 45.07 -12.86
C GLU A 452 -6.72 46.51 -12.57
N SER A 453 -7.49 47.53 -12.97
CA SER A 453 -7.14 48.93 -12.73
C SER A 453 -7.28 49.34 -11.26
N ALA A 454 -8.05 48.57 -10.47
CA ALA A 454 -8.15 48.76 -9.03
C ALA A 454 -6.83 48.44 -8.29
N GLY A 455 -5.92 47.68 -8.92
CA GLY A 455 -4.62 47.34 -8.37
C GLY A 455 -4.52 45.93 -7.77
N ILE A 456 -3.30 45.58 -7.39
CA ILE A 456 -2.98 44.38 -6.59
C ILE A 456 -2.55 44.85 -5.21
N TYR A 457 -2.86 44.10 -4.16
CA TYR A 457 -2.42 44.44 -2.81
C TYR A 457 -1.80 43.26 -2.08
N ASP A 458 -1.05 43.54 -1.02
CA ASP A 458 -0.77 42.55 0.01
C ASP A 458 -1.02 43.08 1.42
N THR A 459 -0.99 42.19 2.40
CA THR A 459 -1.34 42.46 3.78
C THR A 459 -0.42 41.66 4.69
N LEU A 460 0.31 42.38 5.52
CA LEU A 460 1.35 41.89 6.39
C LEU A 460 0.94 42.12 7.85
N LEU A 461 1.33 41.20 8.72
CA LEU A 461 1.24 41.38 10.16
C LEU A 461 2.48 42.14 10.64
N VAL A 462 2.26 43.17 11.45
CA VAL A 462 3.29 43.89 12.19
C VAL A 462 3.05 43.68 13.68
N GLU A 463 4.06 43.20 14.39
CA GLU A 463 4.08 43.00 15.83
C GLU A 463 5.19 43.84 16.44
N ASP A 464 4.82 44.87 17.21
CA ASP A 464 5.76 45.75 17.92
C ASP A 464 6.92 46.24 17.03
N GLY A 465 6.54 46.72 15.84
CA GLY A 465 7.46 47.29 14.85
C GLY A 465 8.09 46.29 13.90
N ARG A 466 7.94 44.98 14.14
CA ARG A 466 8.51 43.90 13.34
C ARG A 466 7.49 43.35 12.35
N VAL A 467 7.89 43.20 11.08
CA VAL A 467 7.04 42.63 10.03
C VAL A 467 7.27 41.13 9.93
N ILE A 468 6.19 40.34 9.96
CA ILE A 468 6.24 38.88 9.84
C ILE A 468 6.34 38.47 8.37
N ASP A 469 7.24 37.55 8.05
CA ASP A 469 7.46 36.98 6.71
C ASP A 469 7.61 38.04 5.59
N LEU A 470 8.34 39.14 5.89
CA LEU A 470 8.49 40.30 4.99
C LEU A 470 8.91 39.91 3.58
N ASP A 471 9.99 39.14 3.43
CA ASP A 471 10.54 38.78 2.13
C ASP A 471 9.54 37.97 1.29
N ALA A 472 8.90 36.97 1.88
CA ALA A 472 7.90 36.15 1.20
C ALA A 472 6.70 36.98 0.70
N HIS A 473 6.23 37.94 1.51
CA HIS A 473 5.17 38.86 1.13
C HIS A 473 5.56 39.78 -0.03
N LEU A 474 6.73 40.41 0.06
CA LEU A 474 7.18 41.32 -0.98
C LEU A 474 7.55 40.60 -2.27
N ALA A 475 8.12 39.39 -2.19
CA ALA A 475 8.38 38.53 -3.35
C ALA A 475 7.08 38.16 -4.07
N ARG A 476 6.03 37.76 -3.33
CA ARG A 476 4.72 37.44 -3.92
C ARG A 476 4.06 38.66 -4.57
N LEU A 477 4.09 39.81 -3.89
CA LEU A 477 3.52 41.05 -4.41
C LEU A 477 4.25 41.48 -5.68
N ASP A 478 5.59 41.47 -5.68
CA ASP A 478 6.40 41.81 -6.86
C ASP A 478 6.16 40.84 -8.02
N ALA A 479 6.06 39.54 -7.75
CA ALA A 479 5.74 38.54 -8.78
C ALA A 479 4.38 38.80 -9.42
N SER A 480 3.36 39.17 -8.63
CA SER A 480 2.04 39.52 -9.15
C SER A 480 2.07 40.81 -9.97
N VAL A 481 2.75 41.85 -9.48
CA VAL A 481 2.93 43.11 -10.22
C VAL A 481 3.67 42.89 -11.54
N ARG A 482 4.69 42.03 -11.55
CA ARG A 482 5.42 41.68 -12.78
C ARG A 482 4.53 40.91 -13.75
N ALA A 483 3.76 39.94 -13.27
CA ALA A 483 2.89 39.12 -14.10
C ALA A 483 1.78 39.95 -14.77
N VAL A 484 1.16 40.86 -14.02
CA VAL A 484 0.00 41.64 -14.50
C VAL A 484 0.42 42.94 -15.19
N TYR A 485 1.35 43.70 -14.60
CA TYR A 485 1.70 45.05 -15.05
C TYR A 485 3.06 45.14 -15.76
N GLY A 486 3.81 44.03 -15.86
CA GLY A 486 5.07 43.97 -16.60
C GLY A 486 6.24 44.75 -15.97
N THR A 487 6.14 45.15 -14.71
CA THR A 487 7.18 45.91 -13.98
C THR A 487 7.49 45.29 -12.61
N THR A 488 8.56 45.75 -11.96
CA THR A 488 8.92 45.38 -10.58
C THR A 488 8.77 46.58 -9.65
N ILE A 489 8.38 46.32 -8.41
CA ILE A 489 8.31 47.29 -7.32
C ILE A 489 9.26 46.94 -6.16
N ARG A 490 10.14 45.94 -6.33
CA ARG A 490 11.01 45.44 -5.26
C ARG A 490 12.04 46.48 -4.76
N ALA A 491 12.57 47.30 -5.67
CA ALA A 491 13.68 48.20 -5.36
C ALA A 491 13.34 49.21 -4.24
N GLY A 492 14.01 49.09 -3.08
CA GLY A 492 13.83 49.97 -1.92
C GLY A 492 12.53 49.75 -1.13
N LEU A 493 11.72 48.76 -1.49
CA LEU A 493 10.44 48.48 -0.83
C LEU A 493 10.64 47.88 0.57
N ASP A 494 11.63 47.01 0.75
CA ASP A 494 11.97 46.41 2.06
C ASP A 494 12.22 47.49 3.11
N ASP A 495 13.14 48.41 2.81
CA ASP A 495 13.50 49.49 3.73
C ASP A 495 12.30 50.43 3.99
N ALA A 496 11.46 50.67 2.97
CA ALA A 496 10.27 51.49 3.13
C ALA A 496 9.25 50.83 4.07
N VAL A 497 9.03 49.52 3.91
CA VAL A 497 8.15 48.74 4.78
C VAL A 497 8.69 48.67 6.20
N ILE A 498 9.98 48.39 6.38
CA ILE A 498 10.64 48.33 7.70
C ILE A 498 10.53 49.68 8.42
N ARG A 499 10.83 50.78 7.73
CA ARG A 499 10.67 52.14 8.31
C ARG A 499 9.23 52.43 8.70
N ARG A 500 8.26 52.02 7.88
CA ARG A 500 6.83 52.25 8.18
C ARG A 500 6.35 51.40 9.35
N ALA A 501 6.82 50.16 9.43
CA ALA A 501 6.48 49.23 10.49
C ALA A 501 7.09 49.64 11.83
N GLY A 502 8.35 50.10 11.87
CA GLY A 502 9.09 50.37 13.11
C GLY A 502 8.48 51.40 14.06
N SER A 503 7.53 52.23 13.61
CA SER A 503 6.78 53.16 14.46
C SER A 503 5.46 52.58 15.01
N LEU A 504 5.10 51.35 14.65
CA LEU A 504 3.83 50.73 15.01
C LEU A 504 4.00 49.85 16.25
N THR A 505 3.09 49.99 17.22
CA THR A 505 3.06 49.18 18.43
C THR A 505 1.83 48.26 18.45
N GLY A 506 1.95 47.12 19.13
CA GLY A 506 0.95 46.06 19.16
C GLY A 506 0.82 45.32 17.83
N ARG A 507 -0.27 44.57 17.68
CA ARG A 507 -0.61 43.83 16.45
C ARG A 507 -1.33 44.72 15.45
N GLN A 508 -0.71 44.94 14.30
CA GLN A 508 -1.17 45.87 13.27
C GLN A 508 -1.22 45.17 11.92
N ARG A 509 -2.26 45.48 11.14
CA ARG A 509 -2.37 45.11 9.73
C ARG A 509 -1.68 46.20 8.92
N LEU A 510 -0.57 45.89 8.25
CA LEU A 510 0.01 46.76 7.22
C LEU A 510 -0.47 46.28 5.84
N ARG A 511 -1.18 47.12 5.10
CA ARG A 511 -1.61 46.86 3.72
C ARG A 511 -0.71 47.65 2.77
N ILE A 512 -0.22 46.98 1.73
CA ILE A 512 0.56 47.56 0.64
C ILE A 512 -0.28 47.44 -0.62
N ASP A 513 -0.64 48.56 -1.23
CA ASP A 513 -1.39 48.62 -2.49
C ASP A 513 -0.46 49.01 -3.63
N ALA A 514 -0.50 48.27 -4.74
CA ALA A 514 0.21 48.51 -5.97
C ALA A 514 -0.81 48.78 -7.09
N VAL A 515 -1.00 50.05 -7.40
CA VAL A 515 -2.06 50.52 -8.31
C VAL A 515 -1.41 51.06 -9.60
N PRO A 516 -1.86 50.63 -10.79
CA PRO A 516 -1.33 51.18 -12.04
C PRO A 516 -1.74 52.65 -12.20
N ASP A 517 -0.82 53.48 -12.70
CA ASP A 517 -1.03 54.88 -13.06
C ASP A 517 -0.43 55.22 -14.43
N THR A 518 -0.56 56.47 -14.88
CA THR A 518 -0.03 56.94 -16.18
C THR A 518 1.51 56.85 -16.34
N ARG A 519 2.26 56.62 -15.26
CA ARG A 519 3.73 56.62 -15.17
C ARG A 519 4.31 55.28 -14.70
N GLY A 520 3.49 54.30 -14.33
CA GLY A 520 3.93 52.99 -13.85
C GLY A 520 2.99 52.40 -12.81
N VAL A 521 3.54 51.84 -11.73
CA VAL A 521 2.79 51.29 -10.61
C VAL A 521 3.12 52.10 -9.35
N VAL A 522 2.09 52.68 -8.73
CA VAL A 522 2.21 53.46 -7.50
C VAL A 522 1.99 52.56 -6.31
N VAL A 523 2.98 52.53 -5.40
CA VAL A 523 2.90 51.79 -4.14
C VAL A 523 2.47 52.72 -3.01
N SER A 524 1.43 52.33 -2.28
CA SER A 524 0.98 53.04 -1.07
C SER A 524 0.83 52.06 0.09
N MET A 525 0.94 52.58 1.32
CA MET A 525 0.87 51.77 2.54
C MET A 525 -0.12 52.35 3.54
N SER A 526 -1.05 51.54 4.02
CA SER A 526 -2.00 51.89 5.07
C SER A 526 -1.89 50.89 6.23
N HIS A 527 -2.20 51.30 7.46
CA HIS A 527 -2.24 50.39 8.59
C HIS A 527 -3.49 50.57 9.45
N ARG A 528 -3.84 49.52 10.19
CA ARG A 528 -4.86 49.55 11.23
C ARG A 528 -4.54 48.55 12.34
N VAL A 529 -4.98 48.84 13.56
CA VAL A 529 -4.95 47.89 14.68
C VAL A 529 -5.81 46.68 14.32
N ILE A 530 -5.40 45.49 14.77
CA ILE A 530 -6.20 44.25 14.66
C ILE A 530 -6.54 43.78 16.06
N ASP A 531 -7.83 43.53 16.32
CA ASP A 531 -8.28 42.87 17.54
C ASP A 531 -8.20 41.35 17.41
N ASP A 532 -7.80 40.68 18.50
CA ASP A 532 -7.51 39.25 18.57
C ASP A 532 -8.77 38.37 18.70
N ASP A 533 -9.95 38.94 18.44
CA ASP A 533 -11.23 38.41 18.95
C ASP A 533 -11.78 37.15 18.25
N ALA A 534 -11.25 36.74 17.09
CA ALA A 534 -11.79 35.58 16.39
C ALA A 534 -11.08 34.30 16.82
N VAL A 535 -11.66 33.62 17.82
CA VAL A 535 -11.21 32.32 18.31
C VAL A 535 -11.59 31.19 17.33
N ALA A 536 -12.63 31.38 16.51
CA ALA A 536 -13.09 30.45 15.46
C ALA A 536 -13.92 31.14 14.38
N TRP A 537 -14.03 30.54 13.19
CA TRP A 537 -14.79 31.04 12.03
C TRP A 537 -15.96 30.15 11.64
N THR A 538 -16.97 30.75 11.03
CA THR A 538 -18.06 30.09 10.30
C THR A 538 -17.98 30.42 8.81
N LEU A 539 -18.33 29.47 7.94
CA LEU A 539 -18.23 29.63 6.48
C LEU A 539 -19.58 29.52 5.79
N THR A 540 -19.81 30.33 4.75
CA THR A 540 -20.96 30.16 3.84
C THR A 540 -20.47 29.85 2.42
N PRO A 541 -20.91 28.74 1.79
CA PRO A 541 -20.53 28.40 0.42
C PRO A 541 -20.96 29.44 -0.62
N ARG A 542 -20.09 29.73 -1.59
CA ARG A 542 -20.36 30.57 -2.77
C ARG A 542 -19.62 30.05 -3.99
N THR A 543 -20.33 29.86 -5.10
CA THR A 543 -19.72 29.44 -6.37
C THR A 543 -19.11 30.63 -7.11
N ILE A 544 -17.84 30.51 -7.47
CA ILE A 544 -17.07 31.49 -8.24
C ILE A 544 -16.39 30.78 -9.40
N ASP A 545 -16.91 31.01 -10.60
CA ASP A 545 -16.39 30.46 -11.86
C ASP A 545 -14.91 30.82 -12.04
N GLY A 546 -14.05 29.81 -12.18
CA GLY A 546 -12.58 29.94 -12.36
C GLY A 546 -11.76 30.38 -11.14
N GLY A 547 -12.39 30.82 -10.05
CA GLY A 547 -11.72 31.41 -8.89
C GLY A 547 -11.15 32.81 -9.14
N PHE A 548 -10.40 33.36 -8.18
CA PHE A 548 -9.73 34.68 -8.30
C PHE A 548 -8.29 34.59 -8.82
N GLY A 549 -7.79 33.36 -8.98
CA GLY A 549 -6.48 33.08 -9.52
C GLY A 549 -5.32 33.42 -8.58
N GLN A 550 -4.14 33.59 -9.14
CA GLN A 550 -2.88 33.68 -8.38
C GLN A 550 -2.57 35.07 -7.81
N HIS A 551 -3.48 36.04 -7.96
CA HIS A 551 -3.23 37.43 -7.60
C HIS A 551 -4.23 37.94 -6.57
N LYS A 552 -3.74 38.76 -5.63
CA LYS A 552 -4.57 39.33 -4.57
C LYS A 552 -5.12 40.68 -5.01
N TRP A 553 -6.19 40.62 -5.79
CA TRP A 553 -6.83 41.78 -6.43
C TRP A 553 -7.48 42.74 -5.44
N ALA A 554 -7.26 44.05 -5.65
CA ALA A 554 -7.89 45.09 -4.84
C ALA A 554 -9.40 45.21 -5.09
N ASP A 555 -9.88 44.85 -6.29
CA ASP A 555 -11.31 44.68 -6.57
C ASP A 555 -11.83 43.42 -5.87
N ARG A 556 -12.74 43.62 -4.90
CA ARG A 556 -13.28 42.55 -4.05
C ARG A 556 -14.80 42.50 -4.06
N ARG A 557 -15.46 43.15 -5.03
CA ARG A 557 -16.93 43.24 -5.10
C ARG A 557 -17.62 41.87 -5.04
N ALA A 558 -17.10 40.88 -5.77
CA ALA A 558 -17.64 39.52 -5.77
C ALA A 558 -17.38 38.73 -4.45
N LEU A 559 -16.49 39.23 -3.59
CA LEU A 559 -16.17 38.69 -2.27
C LEU A 559 -16.85 39.47 -1.14
N GLU A 560 -17.72 40.43 -1.45
CA GLU A 560 -18.51 41.13 -0.44
C GLU A 560 -19.47 40.16 0.27
N SER A 561 -19.39 40.16 1.60
CA SER A 561 -20.18 39.35 2.52
C SER A 561 -20.45 40.15 3.80
N ASP A 562 -21.26 39.58 4.70
CA ASP A 562 -21.41 40.10 6.04
C ASP A 562 -20.02 40.27 6.68
N SER A 563 -19.69 41.51 7.05
CA SER A 563 -18.35 41.91 7.52
C SER A 563 -18.12 41.53 8.99
N ARG A 564 -18.51 40.30 9.36
CA ARG A 564 -18.31 39.79 10.72
C ARG A 564 -16.86 39.24 10.88
N PRO A 565 -16.22 39.45 12.04
CA PRO A 565 -14.85 39.01 12.28
C PRO A 565 -14.70 37.48 12.38
N ASP A 566 -15.79 36.77 12.65
CA ASP A 566 -15.93 35.33 12.88
C ASP A 566 -16.66 34.59 11.73
N HIS A 567 -16.82 35.23 10.57
CA HIS A 567 -17.48 34.65 9.39
C HIS A 567 -16.69 34.93 8.12
N ASP A 568 -16.68 33.97 7.18
CA ASP A 568 -16.10 34.15 5.84
C ASP A 568 -16.87 33.36 4.76
N LEU A 569 -16.53 33.57 3.48
CA LEU A 569 -17.06 32.77 2.37
C LEU A 569 -16.19 31.54 2.11
N LEU A 570 -16.80 30.39 1.84
CA LEU A 570 -16.14 29.22 1.24
C LEU A 570 -16.34 29.28 -0.28
N LEU A 571 -15.26 29.43 -1.05
CA LEU A 571 -15.34 29.57 -2.50
C LEU A 571 -15.31 28.19 -3.17
N LEU A 572 -16.30 27.93 -4.02
CA LEU A 572 -16.46 26.71 -4.80
C LEU A 572 -16.32 27.00 -6.30
N ALA A 573 -15.75 26.07 -7.05
CA ALA A 573 -15.79 26.05 -8.52
C ALA A 573 -17.10 25.45 -9.02
N GLU A 574 -17.38 25.59 -10.33
CA GLU A 574 -18.60 25.06 -10.97
C GLU A 574 -18.68 23.53 -10.90
N ASP A 575 -17.53 22.85 -10.92
CA ASP A 575 -17.42 21.40 -10.76
C ASP A 575 -17.60 20.93 -9.30
N GLY A 576 -17.88 21.84 -8.36
CA GLY A 576 -18.03 21.55 -6.93
C GLY A 576 -16.72 21.52 -6.15
N SER A 577 -15.57 21.74 -6.80
CA SER A 577 -14.28 21.78 -6.11
C SER A 577 -14.17 22.99 -5.18
N ILE A 578 -13.65 22.78 -3.97
CA ILE A 578 -13.25 23.83 -3.03
C ILE A 578 -12.00 24.53 -3.55
N LEU A 579 -12.02 25.86 -3.51
CA LEU A 579 -10.91 26.73 -3.91
C LEU A 579 -10.17 27.28 -2.68
N GLU A 580 -10.74 28.29 -2.03
CA GLU A 580 -10.19 28.95 -0.84
C GLU A 580 -11.32 29.68 -0.10
N THR A 581 -11.00 30.46 0.94
CA THR A 581 -11.96 31.42 1.49
C THR A 581 -11.74 32.81 0.90
N ALA A 582 -12.66 33.74 1.10
CA ALA A 582 -12.42 35.10 0.63
C ALA A 582 -11.14 35.70 1.25
N ARG A 583 -10.79 35.38 2.50
CA ARG A 583 -9.67 36.03 3.20
C ARG A 583 -8.50 35.09 3.55
N ALA A 584 -8.62 33.79 3.31
CA ALA A 584 -7.70 32.78 3.83
C ALA A 584 -7.64 31.54 2.92
N SER A 585 -6.57 30.77 3.05
CA SER A 585 -6.50 29.43 2.48
C SER A 585 -7.16 28.43 3.43
N ILE A 586 -7.87 27.45 2.89
CA ILE A 586 -8.54 26.41 3.67
C ILE A 586 -7.73 25.11 3.72
N PHE A 587 -7.80 24.45 4.86
CA PHE A 587 -7.21 23.16 5.13
C PHE A 587 -8.23 22.25 5.80
N VAL A 588 -8.18 20.98 5.44
CA VAL A 588 -9.07 19.93 5.91
C VAL A 588 -8.20 18.87 6.56
N VAL A 589 -8.45 18.57 7.83
CA VAL A 589 -7.77 17.49 8.55
C VAL A 589 -8.63 16.24 8.41
N HIS A 590 -8.01 15.20 7.85
CA HIS A 590 -8.53 13.85 7.85
C HIS A 590 -7.58 12.97 8.64
N ASP A 591 -8.00 11.74 8.94
CA ASP A 591 -7.14 10.78 9.63
C ASP A 591 -5.81 10.58 8.88
N ASP A 592 -5.84 10.52 7.55
CA ASP A 592 -4.65 10.27 6.73
C ASP A 592 -3.68 11.46 6.60
N GLY A 593 -4.05 12.64 7.09
CA GLY A 593 -3.20 13.83 7.09
C GLY A 593 -3.96 15.12 6.82
N VAL A 594 -3.23 16.14 6.35
CA VAL A 594 -3.79 17.46 6.10
C VAL A 594 -3.93 17.72 4.61
N HIS A 595 -5.13 18.10 4.18
CA HIS A 595 -5.46 18.31 2.77
C HIS A 595 -5.74 19.78 2.51
N THR A 596 -5.36 20.26 1.34
CA THR A 596 -5.66 21.63 0.88
C THR A 596 -5.80 21.65 -0.64
N PRO A 597 -6.61 22.56 -1.21
CA PRO A 597 -6.71 22.71 -2.66
C PRO A 597 -5.33 22.97 -3.31
N PRO A 598 -5.10 22.48 -4.55
CA PRO A 598 -3.80 22.59 -5.20
C PRO A 598 -3.59 24.02 -5.72
N SER A 599 -2.33 24.45 -5.78
CA SER A 599 -1.97 25.72 -6.43
C SER A 599 -1.90 25.56 -7.95
N ASP A 600 -3.04 25.26 -8.58
CA ASP A 600 -3.18 25.03 -10.03
C ASP A 600 -3.55 26.29 -10.82
N GLY A 601 -3.42 27.46 -10.18
CA GLY A 601 -3.71 28.75 -10.78
C GLY A 601 -5.11 29.29 -10.52
N ARG A 602 -5.99 28.56 -9.81
CA ARG A 602 -7.33 29.04 -9.44
C ARG A 602 -7.41 29.71 -8.06
N ILE A 603 -6.40 29.52 -7.22
CA ILE A 603 -6.31 30.03 -5.84
C ILE A 603 -5.08 30.92 -5.64
N LEU A 604 -5.10 31.77 -4.61
CA LEU A 604 -3.96 32.59 -4.24
C LEU A 604 -2.84 31.73 -3.62
N PRO A 605 -1.58 31.81 -4.08
CA PRO A 605 -0.44 31.23 -3.37
C PRO A 605 -0.19 32.00 -2.04
N GLY A 606 -0.83 31.55 -0.97
CA GLY A 606 -0.74 32.13 0.38
C GLY A 606 0.65 32.00 1.02
N THR A 607 1.22 33.09 1.56
CA THR A 607 2.47 33.02 2.35
C THR A 607 2.28 32.21 3.64
N ALA A 608 1.21 32.48 4.38
CA ALA A 608 0.85 31.68 5.56
C ALA A 608 0.55 30.21 5.20
N ARG A 609 -0.13 29.97 4.06
CA ARG A 609 -0.37 28.62 3.52
C ARG A 609 0.95 27.88 3.31
N ALA A 610 1.93 28.51 2.66
CA ALA A 610 3.26 27.91 2.45
C ALA A 610 3.92 27.53 3.78
N ARG A 611 3.84 28.41 4.79
CA ARG A 611 4.41 28.16 6.12
C ARG A 611 3.75 27.01 6.87
N VAL A 612 2.44 26.87 6.76
CA VAL A 612 1.70 25.72 7.31
C VAL A 612 2.17 24.42 6.67
N ILE A 613 2.33 24.40 5.34
CA ILE A 613 2.81 23.22 4.61
C ILE A 613 4.26 22.87 5.05
N GLU A 614 5.12 23.85 5.26
CA GLU A 614 6.48 23.64 5.78
C GLU A 614 6.49 23.03 7.17
N LEU A 615 5.67 23.56 8.09
CA LEU A 615 5.56 23.05 9.46
C LEU A 615 5.06 21.61 9.50
N LEU A 616 4.04 21.29 8.70
CA LEU A 616 3.51 19.92 8.59
C LEU A 616 4.58 18.95 8.08
N ARG A 617 5.30 19.33 7.02
CA ARG A 617 6.40 18.52 6.47
C ARG A 617 7.53 18.33 7.47
N ALA A 618 7.93 19.37 8.19
CA ALA A 618 8.96 19.30 9.22
C ALA A 618 8.55 18.37 10.39
N ALA A 619 7.27 18.33 10.72
CA ALA A 619 6.71 17.41 11.71
C ALA A 619 6.50 15.98 11.18
N GLY A 620 6.69 15.74 9.89
CA GLY A 620 6.43 14.46 9.25
C GLY A 620 4.95 14.16 9.00
N VAL A 621 4.06 15.15 9.11
CA VAL A 621 2.62 15.02 8.83
C VAL A 621 2.37 15.10 7.31
N PRO A 622 1.71 14.12 6.68
CA PRO A 622 1.38 14.15 5.26
C PRO A 622 0.55 15.37 4.90
N VAL A 623 0.93 16.01 3.80
CA VAL A 623 0.18 17.12 3.23
C VAL A 623 -0.20 16.81 1.79
N PHE A 624 -1.50 16.73 1.53
CA PHE A 624 -2.03 16.44 0.20
C PHE A 624 -2.57 17.71 -0.44
N GLN A 625 -2.02 18.05 -1.60
CA GLN A 625 -2.51 19.14 -2.43
C GLN A 625 -3.35 18.55 -3.57
N ARG A 626 -4.66 18.42 -3.36
CA ARG A 626 -5.60 17.77 -4.29
C ARG A 626 -6.90 18.54 -4.39
N ARG A 627 -7.67 18.30 -5.46
CA ARG A 627 -9.04 18.83 -5.54
C ARG A 627 -9.87 18.25 -4.39
N LEU A 628 -10.52 19.14 -3.66
CA LEU A 628 -11.40 18.82 -2.54
C LEU A 628 -12.81 19.20 -2.90
N THR A 629 -13.79 18.49 -2.38
CA THR A 629 -15.23 18.75 -2.55
C THR A 629 -15.87 19.03 -1.19
N VAL A 630 -17.16 19.40 -1.21
CA VAL A 630 -17.95 19.53 0.03
C VAL A 630 -18.11 18.19 0.75
N VAL A 631 -18.01 17.06 0.05
CA VAL A 631 -18.00 15.72 0.65
C VAL A 631 -16.74 15.54 1.49
N ASP A 632 -15.57 15.85 0.92
CA ASP A 632 -14.31 15.83 1.67
C ASP A 632 -14.41 16.74 2.90
N LEU A 633 -14.91 17.97 2.73
CA LEU A 633 -15.05 18.89 3.85
C LEU A 633 -15.97 18.35 4.95
N SER A 634 -17.10 17.74 4.58
CA SER A 634 -18.05 17.16 5.54
C SER A 634 -17.49 15.97 6.33
N ALA A 635 -16.58 15.20 5.72
CA ALA A 635 -15.92 14.03 6.33
C ALA A 635 -14.67 14.39 7.15
N ALA A 636 -14.36 15.68 7.29
CA ALA A 636 -13.21 16.16 8.03
C ALA A 636 -13.36 15.96 9.54
N THR A 637 -12.26 15.65 10.23
CA THR A 637 -12.21 15.66 11.70
C THR A 637 -12.03 17.07 12.23
N GLU A 638 -11.25 17.88 11.51
CA GLU A 638 -11.05 19.30 11.80
C GLU A 638 -10.99 20.10 10.50
N VAL A 639 -11.47 21.34 10.53
CA VAL A 639 -11.29 22.29 9.44
C VAL A 639 -10.66 23.54 10.01
N PHE A 640 -9.65 24.06 9.33
CA PHE A 640 -9.06 25.34 9.68
C PHE A 640 -8.72 26.15 8.45
N VAL A 641 -8.59 27.45 8.66
CA VAL A 641 -8.15 28.39 7.64
C VAL A 641 -6.90 29.10 8.11
N THR A 642 -6.10 29.55 7.17
CA THR A 642 -4.90 30.32 7.49
C THR A 642 -4.74 31.57 6.65
N ASN A 643 -4.32 32.65 7.32
CA ASN A 643 -3.86 33.86 6.68
C ASN A 643 -2.76 34.53 7.50
N SER A 644 -2.05 35.47 6.86
CA SER A 644 -0.88 36.13 7.42
C SER A 644 -1.17 37.05 8.62
N LEU A 645 -2.45 37.32 8.94
CA LEU A 645 -2.82 38.19 10.05
C LEU A 645 -3.20 37.44 11.31
N ARG A 646 -4.01 36.40 11.16
CA ARG A 646 -4.55 35.62 12.29
C ARG A 646 -3.82 34.29 12.49
N GLY A 647 -3.02 33.84 11.53
CA GLY A 647 -2.32 32.56 11.61
C GLY A 647 -3.27 31.42 11.31
N ILE A 648 -3.36 30.43 12.20
CA ILE A 648 -4.33 29.34 12.12
C ILE A 648 -5.61 29.75 12.84
N VAL A 649 -6.75 29.62 12.17
CA VAL A 649 -8.08 29.87 12.76
C VAL A 649 -8.96 28.64 12.53
N PRO A 650 -9.51 28.01 13.58
CA PRO A 650 -10.42 26.88 13.42
C PRO A 650 -11.72 27.31 12.74
N VAL A 651 -12.29 26.45 11.91
CA VAL A 651 -13.62 26.59 11.33
C VAL A 651 -14.55 25.67 12.08
N VAL A 652 -15.54 26.24 12.76
CA VAL A 652 -16.47 25.46 13.62
C VAL A 652 -17.76 25.08 12.91
N ALA A 653 -18.10 25.76 11.81
CA ALA A 653 -19.26 25.43 10.99
C ALA A 653 -19.13 25.92 9.55
N CYS A 654 -19.72 25.18 8.62
CA CYS A 654 -19.99 25.62 7.26
C CYS A 654 -21.45 25.34 6.90
N GLU A 655 -22.16 26.38 6.47
CA GLU A 655 -23.59 26.34 6.15
C GLU A 655 -23.89 25.30 5.07
N GLY A 656 -24.80 24.36 5.37
CA GLY A 656 -25.19 23.30 4.44
C GLY A 656 -24.15 22.18 4.25
N VAL A 657 -23.03 22.21 4.99
CA VAL A 657 -21.97 21.19 4.90
C VAL A 657 -21.77 20.44 6.22
N GLY A 658 -21.49 21.13 7.33
CA GLY A 658 -21.14 20.47 8.59
C GLY A 658 -20.60 21.41 9.67
N GLY A 659 -20.21 20.83 10.81
CA GLY A 659 -19.59 21.55 11.92
C GLY A 659 -18.51 20.72 12.60
N TRP A 660 -17.48 21.38 13.14
CA TRP A 660 -16.25 20.75 13.59
C TRP A 660 -15.74 21.37 14.90
N PRO A 661 -15.03 20.60 15.75
CA PRO A 661 -14.33 21.16 16.88
C PRO A 661 -13.08 21.96 16.44
N ALA A 662 -12.59 22.83 17.31
CA ALA A 662 -11.21 23.32 17.22
C ALA A 662 -10.29 22.18 17.68
N GLY A 663 -9.97 21.25 16.77
CA GLY A 663 -9.29 20.02 17.14
C GLY A 663 -7.80 20.17 17.42
N LEU A 664 -7.18 19.05 17.78
CA LEU A 664 -5.82 18.96 18.30
C LEU A 664 -4.76 19.35 17.28
N THR A 665 -4.96 18.98 16.01
CA THR A 665 -4.04 19.31 14.91
C THR A 665 -4.04 20.80 14.65
N THR A 666 -5.22 21.41 14.63
CA THR A 666 -5.41 22.86 14.47
C THR A 666 -4.76 23.63 15.63
N GLY A 667 -4.96 23.18 16.87
CA GLY A 667 -4.36 23.77 18.06
C GLY A 667 -2.82 23.72 18.02
N TRP A 668 -2.27 22.53 17.76
CA TRP A 668 -0.82 22.32 17.62
C TRP A 668 -0.20 23.19 16.53
N LEU A 669 -0.80 23.23 15.32
CA LEU A 669 -0.33 24.08 14.23
C LEU A 669 -0.36 25.56 14.61
N GLY A 670 -1.40 26.00 15.32
CA GLY A 670 -1.51 27.36 15.83
C GLY A 670 -0.34 27.72 16.75
N ASP A 671 0.02 26.84 17.68
CA ASP A 671 1.17 27.04 18.58
C ASP A 671 2.50 27.00 17.83
N ALA A 672 2.68 26.06 16.91
CA ALA A 672 3.89 25.93 16.10
C ALA A 672 4.14 27.18 15.25
N LEU A 673 3.09 27.68 14.57
CA LEU A 673 3.17 28.90 13.75
C LEU A 673 3.43 30.15 14.61
N ARG A 674 2.83 30.26 15.79
CA ARG A 674 3.10 31.37 16.73
C ARG A 674 4.54 31.37 17.21
N ARG A 675 5.10 30.22 17.59
CA ARG A 675 6.52 30.11 17.99
C ARG A 675 7.44 30.54 16.85
N PHE A 676 7.13 30.10 15.64
CA PHE A 676 7.85 30.54 14.44
C PHE A 676 7.80 32.07 14.26
N TRP A 677 6.63 32.68 14.48
CA TRP A 677 6.49 34.12 14.42
C TRP A 677 7.29 34.85 15.48
N VAL A 678 7.40 34.36 16.73
CA VAL A 678 8.06 35.08 17.83
C VAL A 678 9.60 35.03 17.76
N THR A 679 10.20 33.93 17.29
CA THR A 679 11.67 33.74 17.27
C THR A 679 12.19 33.40 15.88
N PRO A 680 12.44 34.40 15.00
CA PRO A 680 12.96 34.15 13.66
C PRO A 680 14.48 33.88 13.59
N ASP A 681 15.25 34.13 14.67
CA ASP A 681 16.73 34.24 14.64
C ASP A 681 17.50 33.02 15.17
N HIS A 682 16.86 31.87 15.34
CA HIS A 682 17.61 30.62 15.42
C HIS A 682 17.67 29.98 14.04
N GLY A 683 18.81 30.20 13.38
CA GLY A 683 19.32 29.33 12.33
C GLY A 683 19.62 27.92 12.82
N GLU A 684 18.69 27.28 13.54
CA GLU A 684 18.51 25.86 13.41
C GLU A 684 17.92 25.65 12.02
N SER A 685 18.82 25.38 11.08
CA SER A 685 18.54 24.73 9.82
C SER A 685 17.22 23.95 9.85
N LEU A 686 16.22 24.44 9.10
CA LEU A 686 15.09 23.64 8.60
C LEU A 686 15.52 22.69 7.47
N ASP A 687 16.83 22.42 7.31
CA ASP A 687 17.20 21.20 6.62
C ASP A 687 16.44 20.07 7.33
N PRO A 688 15.80 19.15 6.58
CA PRO A 688 15.38 17.90 7.18
C PRO A 688 16.58 17.42 8.00
N PRO A 689 16.41 16.91 9.24
CA PRO A 689 17.55 16.42 10.00
C PRO A 689 18.33 15.56 9.03
N ALA A 690 19.55 16.00 8.68
CA ALA A 690 20.42 15.27 7.74
C ALA A 690 20.31 13.84 8.20
N PRO A 691 19.94 12.86 7.33
CA PRO A 691 19.59 11.52 7.76
C PRO A 691 20.68 11.16 8.73
N ARG A 692 20.33 11.17 10.04
CA ARG A 692 21.34 10.90 11.04
C ARG A 692 21.66 9.49 10.63
N GLN A 693 22.84 9.28 10.04
CA GLN A 693 23.45 7.99 10.03
C GLN A 693 23.25 7.56 11.46
N SER A 694 22.35 6.60 11.66
CA SER A 694 22.17 6.01 12.95
C SER A 694 23.56 5.48 13.22
N SER A 695 24.35 6.24 13.96
CA SER A 695 25.33 5.64 14.84
C SER A 695 24.44 4.86 15.78
N LEU A 696 24.02 3.66 15.37
CA LEU A 696 23.27 2.71 16.18
C LEU A 696 24.04 2.66 17.49
N PRO A 697 23.54 3.26 18.59
CA PRO A 697 24.25 3.20 19.84
C PRO A 697 24.10 1.77 20.35
N ALA A 698 25.20 1.22 20.88
CA ALA A 698 25.35 -0.04 21.61
C ALA A 698 24.26 -1.12 21.42
N VAL A 699 24.67 -2.28 20.88
CA VAL A 699 23.89 -3.54 20.87
C VAL A 699 23.08 -3.67 22.16
N SER A 700 21.75 -3.57 22.07
CA SER A 700 20.88 -3.78 23.23
C SER A 700 21.12 -5.19 23.78
N GLN A 701 21.34 -5.33 25.08
CA GLN A 701 21.39 -6.65 25.72
C GLN A 701 20.00 -7.30 25.84
N ALA A 702 18.95 -6.67 25.31
CA ALA A 702 17.60 -7.20 25.34
C ALA A 702 17.48 -8.53 24.58
N SER A 703 16.72 -9.44 25.19
CA SER A 703 16.23 -10.67 24.56
C SER A 703 14.72 -10.62 24.64
N VAL A 704 14.05 -10.60 23.49
CA VAL A 704 12.62 -10.33 23.35
C VAL A 704 11.91 -11.60 22.92
N LEU A 705 10.94 -12.02 23.73
CA LEU A 705 10.01 -13.08 23.36
C LEU A 705 8.74 -12.47 22.76
N PHE A 706 8.37 -12.92 21.57
CA PHE A 706 7.11 -12.57 20.91
C PHE A 706 6.09 -13.70 21.09
N ILE A 707 4.90 -13.35 21.58
CA ILE A 707 3.72 -14.21 21.46
C ILE A 707 2.98 -13.79 20.19
N ASP A 708 3.00 -14.67 19.19
CA ASP A 708 2.37 -14.49 17.89
C ASP A 708 0.92 -15.01 17.92
N ASN A 709 -0.03 -14.08 17.82
CA ASN A 709 -1.47 -14.34 17.75
C ASN A 709 -1.96 -14.58 16.31
N TYR A 710 -1.14 -15.23 15.47
CA TYR A 710 -1.48 -15.52 14.06
C TYR A 710 -1.65 -14.28 13.19
N ASP A 711 -0.91 -13.23 13.50
CA ASP A 711 -0.94 -11.99 12.73
C ASP A 711 -0.04 -12.03 11.49
N SER A 712 -0.38 -11.16 10.54
CA SER A 712 0.34 -11.01 9.28
C SER A 712 1.46 -9.97 9.33
N PHE A 713 1.77 -9.36 10.47
CA PHE A 713 2.81 -8.34 10.61
C PHE A 713 3.83 -8.62 11.73
N VAL A 714 3.67 -9.68 12.53
CA VAL A 714 4.55 -9.98 13.67
C VAL A 714 6.03 -10.07 13.30
N TYR A 715 6.39 -10.62 12.13
CA TYR A 715 7.78 -10.71 11.71
C TYR A 715 8.36 -9.35 11.28
N ASN A 716 7.52 -8.37 10.93
CA ASN A 716 8.00 -7.00 10.75
C ASN A 716 8.45 -6.40 12.10
N LEU A 717 7.71 -6.64 13.19
CA LEU A 717 8.13 -6.26 14.55
C LEU A 717 9.45 -6.96 14.94
N VAL A 718 9.53 -8.28 14.69
CA VAL A 718 10.73 -9.08 14.98
C VAL A 718 11.94 -8.53 14.24
N GLN A 719 11.78 -8.19 12.95
CA GLN A 719 12.85 -7.61 12.13
C GLN A 719 13.30 -6.26 12.68
N TYR A 720 12.38 -5.34 13.01
CA TYR A 720 12.72 -4.03 13.58
C TYR A 720 13.43 -4.16 14.93
N VAL A 721 12.97 -5.04 15.81
CA VAL A 721 13.63 -5.31 17.09
C VAL A 721 15.03 -5.92 16.89
N GLY A 722 15.18 -6.81 15.89
CA GLY A 722 16.48 -7.36 15.50
C GLY A 722 17.44 -6.30 14.94
N GLU A 723 16.94 -5.36 14.15
CA GLU A 723 17.72 -4.20 13.63
C GLU A 723 18.23 -3.29 14.75
N LEU A 724 17.47 -3.18 15.84
CA LEU A 724 17.87 -2.47 17.06
C LEU A 724 18.87 -3.27 17.93
N GLY A 725 19.28 -4.45 17.48
CA GLY A 725 20.34 -5.27 18.08
C GLY A 725 19.87 -6.24 19.17
N ALA A 726 18.56 -6.36 19.41
CA ALA A 726 18.03 -7.30 20.38
C ALA A 726 17.95 -8.73 19.81
N ARG A 727 18.11 -9.73 20.68
CA ARG A 727 17.82 -11.13 20.31
C ARG A 727 16.32 -11.36 20.34
N THR A 728 15.78 -12.12 19.39
CA THR A 728 14.35 -12.35 19.27
C THR A 728 14.02 -13.84 19.23
N SER A 729 12.93 -14.23 19.89
CA SER A 729 12.31 -15.55 19.72
C SER A 729 10.79 -15.37 19.59
N VAL A 730 10.14 -16.27 18.83
CA VAL A 730 8.70 -16.19 18.54
C VAL A 730 8.05 -17.52 18.92
N VAL A 731 6.91 -17.46 19.60
CA VAL A 731 6.06 -18.62 19.90
C VAL A 731 4.63 -18.29 19.48
N ARG A 732 3.92 -19.26 18.87
CA ARG A 732 2.48 -19.10 18.63
C ARG A 732 1.72 -19.16 19.96
N ASN A 733 0.61 -18.43 20.04
CA ASN A 733 -0.19 -18.30 21.27
C ASN A 733 -0.85 -19.60 21.78
N ASP A 734 -0.72 -20.71 21.05
CA ASP A 734 -1.23 -22.04 21.39
C ASP A 734 -0.12 -23.11 21.42
N ALA A 735 1.14 -22.74 21.20
CA ALA A 735 2.26 -23.68 21.09
C ALA A 735 2.94 -24.01 22.43
N VAL A 736 2.77 -23.16 23.45
CA VAL A 736 3.39 -23.28 24.78
C VAL A 736 2.42 -22.90 25.87
N THR A 737 2.69 -23.33 27.10
CA THR A 737 1.92 -22.94 28.29
C THR A 737 2.52 -21.71 28.97
N VAL A 738 1.71 -20.97 29.74
CA VAL A 738 2.20 -19.78 30.48
C VAL A 738 3.22 -20.16 31.56
N ASP A 739 3.10 -21.34 32.17
CA ASP A 739 4.09 -21.83 33.15
C ASP A 739 5.47 -22.03 32.52
N GLU A 740 5.52 -22.52 31.28
CA GLU A 740 6.78 -22.63 30.52
C GLU A 740 7.37 -21.24 30.24
N LEU A 741 6.55 -20.25 29.90
CA LEU A 741 7.01 -18.86 29.69
C LEU A 741 7.56 -18.23 30.97
N VAL A 742 6.91 -18.46 32.11
CA VAL A 742 7.42 -18.01 33.42
C VAL A 742 8.77 -18.66 33.72
N ALA A 743 8.89 -19.97 33.50
CA ALA A 743 10.15 -20.67 33.71
C ALA A 743 11.27 -20.17 32.76
N LEU A 744 10.96 -19.88 31.49
CA LEU A 744 11.88 -19.25 30.53
C LEU A 744 12.34 -17.86 31.03
N ARG A 745 11.41 -17.04 31.53
CA ARG A 745 11.71 -15.71 32.08
C ARG A 745 12.64 -15.78 33.29
N GLU A 746 12.36 -16.69 34.23
CA GLU A 746 13.12 -16.88 35.46
C GLU A 746 14.54 -17.37 35.20
N ARG A 747 14.75 -18.19 34.16
CA ARG A 747 16.07 -18.59 33.69
C ARG A 747 16.85 -17.48 33.00
N GLY A 748 16.18 -16.38 32.64
CA GLY A 748 16.78 -15.26 31.90
C GLY A 748 16.87 -15.49 30.40
N ASP A 749 16.09 -16.41 29.84
CA ASP A 749 16.09 -16.71 28.40
C ASP A 749 15.57 -15.49 27.58
N PHE A 750 14.68 -14.70 28.19
CA PHE A 750 14.25 -13.40 27.67
C PHE A 750 14.13 -12.36 28.80
N THR A 751 14.22 -11.08 28.42
CA THR A 751 14.10 -9.92 29.30
C THR A 751 12.86 -9.08 29.03
N HIS A 752 12.31 -9.14 27.81
CA HIS A 752 11.12 -8.39 27.38
C HIS A 752 10.09 -9.33 26.75
N LEU A 753 8.82 -8.98 26.91
CA LEU A 753 7.70 -9.66 26.28
C LEU A 753 7.02 -8.72 25.28
N VAL A 754 6.76 -9.21 24.07
CA VAL A 754 5.88 -8.52 23.11
C VAL A 754 4.70 -9.44 22.80
N VAL A 755 3.49 -8.93 22.98
CA VAL A 755 2.26 -9.59 22.55
C VAL A 755 1.86 -8.96 21.23
N SER A 756 1.90 -9.76 20.16
CA SER A 756 1.69 -9.28 18.80
C SER A 756 0.24 -8.84 18.56
N PRO A 757 -0.02 -8.16 17.43
CA PRO A 757 -1.37 -8.06 16.87
C PRO A 757 -1.94 -9.45 16.57
N GLY A 758 -3.20 -9.51 16.16
CA GLY A 758 -3.88 -10.74 15.76
C GLY A 758 -5.34 -10.50 15.42
N PRO A 759 -6.03 -11.52 14.87
CA PRO A 759 -7.45 -11.45 14.59
C PRO A 759 -8.30 -11.62 15.85
N GLY A 760 -9.55 -11.16 15.79
CA GLY A 760 -10.57 -11.43 16.80
C GLY A 760 -10.42 -10.57 18.06
N THR A 761 -10.88 -11.12 19.19
CA THR A 761 -10.91 -10.43 20.48
C THR A 761 -9.82 -10.96 21.42
N PRO A 762 -9.48 -10.26 22.52
CA PRO A 762 -8.50 -10.79 23.47
C PRO A 762 -8.86 -12.17 24.05
N ALA A 763 -10.15 -12.51 24.12
CA ALA A 763 -10.62 -13.82 24.55
C ALA A 763 -10.16 -14.96 23.60
N ASP A 764 -9.89 -14.64 22.33
CA ASP A 764 -9.41 -15.57 21.31
C ASP A 764 -7.88 -15.63 21.24
N ALA A 765 -7.16 -14.79 22.01
CA ALA A 765 -5.71 -14.61 21.92
C ALA A 765 -4.88 -15.71 22.64
N GLY A 766 -5.44 -16.91 22.81
CA GLY A 766 -4.76 -18.05 23.41
C GLY A 766 -4.16 -17.74 24.79
N ILE A 767 -2.86 -17.98 24.96
CA ILE A 767 -2.16 -17.71 26.23
C ILE A 767 -1.91 -16.22 26.53
N SER A 768 -2.14 -15.31 25.59
CA SER A 768 -1.68 -13.91 25.67
C SER A 768 -2.21 -13.16 26.90
N VAL A 769 -3.51 -13.26 27.18
CA VAL A 769 -4.15 -12.61 28.34
C VAL A 769 -3.54 -13.09 29.66
N GLU A 770 -3.36 -14.40 29.81
CA GLU A 770 -2.79 -14.98 31.03
C GLU A 770 -1.28 -14.72 31.15
N ALA A 771 -0.56 -14.67 30.04
CA ALA A 771 0.86 -14.28 30.02
C ALA A 771 1.04 -12.84 30.49
N ILE A 772 0.24 -11.89 30.00
CA ILE A 772 0.25 -10.48 30.46
C ILE A 772 -0.04 -10.41 31.95
N ARG A 773 -1.08 -11.12 32.43
CA ARG A 773 -1.47 -11.13 33.85
C ARG A 773 -0.34 -11.60 34.77
N ARG A 774 0.41 -12.63 34.38
CA ARG A 774 1.47 -13.22 35.21
C ARG A 774 2.84 -12.57 35.07
N LEU A 775 3.21 -12.15 33.86
CA LEU A 775 4.54 -11.60 33.57
C LEU A 775 4.58 -10.07 33.63
N GLY A 776 3.47 -9.40 33.29
CA GLY A 776 3.38 -7.94 33.24
C GLY A 776 3.87 -7.22 34.50
N PRO A 777 3.59 -7.69 35.73
CA PRO A 777 4.08 -7.04 36.95
C PRO A 777 5.61 -6.97 37.10
N THR A 778 6.36 -7.82 36.40
CA THR A 778 7.82 -7.98 36.60
C THR A 778 8.64 -7.95 35.32
N THR A 779 8.00 -7.96 34.16
CA THR A 779 8.64 -8.05 32.85
C THR A 779 8.15 -6.92 31.96
N PRO A 780 9.05 -6.09 31.41
CA PRO A 780 8.71 -5.11 30.38
C PRO A 780 7.89 -5.75 29.28
N THR A 781 6.63 -5.32 29.15
CA THR A 781 5.65 -5.92 28.24
C THR A 781 5.09 -4.84 27.31
N LEU A 782 5.20 -5.07 26.01
CA LEU A 782 4.55 -4.27 24.97
C LEU A 782 3.43 -5.07 24.30
N GLY A 783 2.21 -4.55 24.34
CA GLY A 783 1.10 -5.07 23.54
C GLY A 783 0.90 -4.23 22.28
N VAL A 784 0.81 -4.86 21.11
CA VAL A 784 0.54 -4.17 19.83
C VAL A 784 -0.82 -4.61 19.30
N CYS A 785 -1.71 -3.67 18.95
CA CYS A 785 -3.05 -3.91 18.46
C CYS A 785 -3.87 -4.89 19.33
N LEU A 786 -4.06 -6.17 18.93
CA LEU A 786 -4.69 -7.18 19.80
C LEU A 786 -3.97 -7.33 21.15
N GLY A 787 -2.63 -7.24 21.17
CA GLY A 787 -1.86 -7.24 22.42
C GLY A 787 -2.17 -6.02 23.31
N HIS A 788 -2.41 -4.86 22.72
CA HIS A 788 -2.86 -3.65 23.43
C HIS A 788 -4.27 -3.84 24.02
N GLN A 789 -5.18 -4.44 23.24
CA GLN A 789 -6.53 -4.77 23.69
C GLN A 789 -6.51 -5.83 24.81
N ALA A 790 -5.62 -6.82 24.72
CA ALA A 790 -5.44 -7.82 25.76
C ALA A 790 -4.90 -7.22 27.07
N ILE A 791 -4.00 -6.24 27.00
CA ILE A 791 -3.58 -5.48 28.19
C ILE A 791 -4.79 -4.79 28.82
N ALA A 792 -5.60 -4.10 28.02
CA ALA A 792 -6.77 -3.40 28.52
C ALA A 792 -7.76 -4.34 29.22
N GLU A 793 -8.06 -5.49 28.62
CA GLU A 793 -8.94 -6.51 29.20
C GLU A 793 -8.39 -7.10 30.50
N VAL A 794 -7.08 -7.41 30.56
CA VAL A 794 -6.44 -7.95 31.77
C VAL A 794 -6.62 -7.03 32.97
N TYR A 795 -6.55 -5.71 32.76
CA TYR A 795 -6.69 -4.71 33.81
C TYR A 795 -8.14 -4.21 33.98
N GLY A 796 -9.09 -4.73 33.20
CA GLY A 796 -10.53 -4.54 33.43
C GLY A 796 -11.21 -3.47 32.57
N ALA A 797 -10.55 -2.95 31.53
CA ALA A 797 -11.20 -2.15 30.50
C ALA A 797 -11.94 -3.04 29.49
N SER A 798 -12.98 -2.50 28.86
CA SER A 798 -13.80 -3.20 27.87
C SER A 798 -13.31 -2.91 26.44
N ILE A 799 -13.42 -3.90 25.57
CA ILE A 799 -13.15 -3.79 24.14
C ILE A 799 -14.47 -3.70 23.39
N VAL A 800 -14.62 -2.65 22.58
CA VAL A 800 -15.82 -2.35 21.80
C VAL A 800 -15.47 -2.20 20.32
N ARG A 801 -16.49 -2.21 19.46
CA ARG A 801 -16.30 -1.92 18.04
C ARG A 801 -15.96 -0.45 17.85
N ALA A 802 -15.00 -0.17 16.98
CA ALA A 802 -14.75 1.18 16.52
C ALA A 802 -15.98 1.70 15.76
N GLU A 803 -16.30 2.98 15.91
CA GLU A 803 -17.33 3.63 15.09
C GLU A 803 -16.97 3.60 13.60
N GLU A 804 -15.67 3.73 13.29
CA GLU A 804 -15.13 3.62 11.94
C GLU A 804 -13.99 2.58 11.88
N VAL A 805 -14.10 1.65 10.93
CA VAL A 805 -13.09 0.60 10.69
C VAL A 805 -12.04 1.12 9.71
N VAL A 806 -10.78 1.15 10.17
CA VAL A 806 -9.66 1.74 9.42
C VAL A 806 -8.54 0.72 9.33
N HIS A 807 -8.32 0.20 8.12
CA HIS A 807 -7.26 -0.78 7.79
C HIS A 807 -6.35 -0.24 6.69
N GLY A 808 -5.03 -0.32 6.88
CA GLY A 808 -4.04 0.08 5.88
C GLY A 808 -4.00 1.60 5.62
N LYS A 809 -4.59 2.41 6.49
CA LYS A 809 -4.62 3.87 6.37
C LYS A 809 -3.79 4.52 7.49
N PRO A 810 -3.12 5.64 7.22
CA PRO A 810 -2.45 6.40 8.26
C PRO A 810 -3.46 7.14 9.14
N SER A 811 -3.09 7.39 10.38
CA SER A 811 -3.83 8.22 11.33
C SER A 811 -2.89 9.12 12.11
N LEU A 812 -3.33 10.35 12.37
CA LEU A 812 -2.67 11.27 13.28
C LEU A 812 -2.98 10.87 14.73
N VAL A 813 -1.93 10.53 15.49
CA VAL A 813 -2.04 10.09 16.88
C VAL A 813 -1.29 11.06 17.79
N HIS A 814 -2.01 11.66 18.72
CA HIS A 814 -1.48 12.57 19.72
C HIS A 814 -1.11 11.81 20.98
N HIS A 815 0.06 12.07 21.55
CA HIS A 815 0.58 11.32 22.71
C HIS A 815 1.17 12.21 23.80
N ASP A 816 1.41 11.62 24.98
CA ASP A 816 1.95 12.29 26.18
C ASP A 816 3.48 12.51 26.16
N GLY A 817 4.20 11.88 25.22
CA GLY A 817 5.65 12.03 25.05
C GLY A 817 6.48 11.27 26.08
N ARG A 818 5.89 10.27 26.75
CA ARG A 818 6.52 9.42 27.77
C ARG A 818 6.49 7.95 27.34
N GLY A 819 7.25 7.10 28.02
CA GLY A 819 7.26 5.66 27.74
C GLY A 819 7.74 5.38 26.33
N VAL A 820 6.98 4.59 25.56
CA VAL A 820 7.26 4.32 24.14
C VAL A 820 7.27 5.57 23.26
N TYR A 821 6.74 6.71 23.73
CA TYR A 821 6.73 7.98 23.00
C TYR A 821 7.85 8.95 23.39
N ALA A 822 8.79 8.51 24.23
CA ALA A 822 9.85 9.38 24.75
C ALA A 822 10.68 10.03 23.63
N GLY A 823 10.71 11.37 23.62
CA GLY A 823 11.50 12.14 22.65
C GLY A 823 10.90 12.24 21.23
N LEU A 824 9.67 11.77 21.03
CA LEU A 824 8.98 11.80 19.72
C LEU A 824 8.11 13.06 19.56
N PRO A 825 7.92 13.55 18.31
CA PRO A 825 7.00 14.66 18.04
C PRO A 825 5.54 14.21 18.13
N THR A 826 4.65 15.11 18.56
CA THR A 826 3.20 14.89 18.58
C THR A 826 2.51 15.90 17.65
N PRO A 827 1.60 15.48 16.76
CA PRO A 827 1.17 14.08 16.53
C PRO A 827 2.19 13.22 15.78
N LEU A 828 2.05 11.90 15.92
CA LEU A 828 2.70 10.90 15.07
C LEU A 828 1.74 10.45 13.96
N VAL A 829 2.32 10.08 12.81
CA VAL A 829 1.60 9.39 11.74
C VAL A 829 1.78 7.90 11.95
N CYS A 830 0.68 7.20 12.18
CA CYS A 830 0.66 5.81 12.59
C CYS A 830 -0.29 4.99 11.72
N ALA A 831 0.10 3.77 11.39
CA ALA A 831 -0.76 2.82 10.68
C ALA A 831 -1.84 2.24 11.60
N ARG A 832 -3.08 2.14 11.09
CA ARG A 832 -4.18 1.45 11.75
C ARG A 832 -4.58 0.20 10.98
N TYR A 833 -4.72 -0.89 11.73
CA TYR A 833 -5.27 -2.17 11.29
C TYR A 833 -6.16 -2.73 12.41
N HIS A 834 -7.23 -2.01 12.77
CA HIS A 834 -8.12 -2.48 13.84
C HIS A 834 -9.59 -2.09 13.63
N SER A 835 -10.47 -3.04 13.92
CA SER A 835 -11.93 -2.87 13.97
C SER A 835 -12.44 -2.69 15.40
N LEU A 836 -11.62 -3.04 16.39
CA LEU A 836 -11.93 -2.98 17.82
C LEU A 836 -11.04 -1.94 18.50
N VAL A 837 -11.54 -1.34 19.58
CA VAL A 837 -10.88 -0.29 20.37
C VAL A 837 -11.23 -0.45 21.84
N ILE A 838 -10.42 0.16 22.72
CA ILE A 838 -10.74 0.27 24.14
C ILE A 838 -11.87 1.29 24.31
N ASP A 839 -12.88 0.93 25.10
CA ASP A 839 -13.89 1.89 25.57
C ASP A 839 -13.26 2.80 26.65
N PRO A 840 -13.05 4.10 26.36
CA PRO A 840 -12.40 5.02 27.29
C PRO A 840 -13.15 5.18 28.61
N ASP A 841 -14.48 5.00 28.63
CA ASP A 841 -15.30 5.15 29.84
C ASP A 841 -15.10 3.99 30.83
N THR A 842 -14.48 2.91 30.38
CA THR A 842 -14.21 1.71 31.18
C THR A 842 -12.76 1.60 31.64
N LEU A 843 -11.91 2.58 31.32
CA LEU A 843 -10.51 2.56 31.70
C LEU A 843 -10.36 2.58 33.25
N PRO A 844 -9.71 1.58 33.85
CA PRO A 844 -9.51 1.51 35.29
C PRO A 844 -8.45 2.54 35.75
N ASP A 845 -8.49 2.91 37.03
CA ASP A 845 -7.55 3.89 37.60
C ASP A 845 -6.07 3.48 37.45
N GLU A 846 -5.77 2.19 37.37
CA GLU A 846 -4.40 1.67 37.23
C GLU A 846 -3.84 1.75 35.80
N LEU A 847 -4.68 2.02 34.80
CA LEU A 847 -4.31 2.12 33.40
C LEU A 847 -4.53 3.56 32.89
N GLU A 848 -3.46 4.18 32.41
CA GLU A 848 -3.47 5.55 31.87
C GLU A 848 -3.52 5.50 30.34
N ALA A 849 -4.45 6.21 29.71
CA ALA A 849 -4.41 6.45 28.26
C ALA A 849 -3.24 7.38 27.92
N THR A 850 -2.32 6.92 27.08
CA THR A 850 -1.09 7.64 26.72
C THR A 850 -1.15 8.31 25.35
N SER A 851 -2.09 7.89 24.49
CA SER A 851 -2.27 8.49 23.17
C SER A 851 -3.67 8.29 22.61
N HIS A 852 -4.11 9.17 21.70
CA HIS A 852 -5.44 9.17 21.10
C HIS A 852 -5.47 9.76 19.68
N THR A 853 -6.47 9.40 18.88
CA THR A 853 -6.80 10.12 17.62
C THR A 853 -7.59 11.40 17.93
N ALA A 854 -7.78 12.26 16.92
CA ALA A 854 -8.64 13.45 17.05
C ALA A 854 -10.09 13.11 17.45
N ALA A 855 -10.59 11.93 17.05
CA ALA A 855 -11.91 11.42 17.42
C ALA A 855 -11.97 10.85 18.85
N GLY A 856 -10.88 10.89 19.61
CA GLY A 856 -10.83 10.39 21.00
C GLY A 856 -10.63 8.88 21.13
N ILE A 857 -10.35 8.18 20.02
CA ILE A 857 -10.04 6.74 20.07
C ILE A 857 -8.74 6.55 20.84
N VAL A 858 -8.75 5.71 21.88
CA VAL A 858 -7.55 5.37 22.66
C VAL A 858 -6.57 4.59 21.77
N MET A 859 -5.40 5.17 21.54
CA MET A 859 -4.34 4.59 20.70
C MET A 859 -3.17 4.03 21.51
N GLY A 860 -3.13 4.28 22.81
CA GLY A 860 -2.09 3.75 23.66
C GLY A 860 -2.47 3.82 25.13
N VAL A 861 -1.95 2.86 25.90
CA VAL A 861 -2.15 2.75 27.35
C VAL A 861 -0.84 2.41 28.04
N ARG A 862 -0.72 2.81 29.30
CA ARG A 862 0.39 2.44 30.19
C ARG A 862 -0.15 2.13 31.58
N HIS A 863 0.32 1.03 32.16
CA HIS A 863 0.02 0.71 33.54
C HIS A 863 0.82 1.63 34.48
N ARG A 864 0.19 2.12 35.57
CA ARG A 864 0.82 3.13 36.44
C ARG A 864 2.03 2.60 37.24
N THR A 865 2.04 1.32 37.58
CA THR A 865 3.10 0.70 38.41
C THR A 865 3.88 -0.42 37.71
N HIS A 866 3.20 -1.33 37.00
CA HIS A 866 3.83 -2.38 36.20
C HIS A 866 4.51 -1.82 34.94
N PRO A 867 5.62 -2.43 34.46
CA PRO A 867 6.29 -2.04 33.22
C PRO A 867 5.52 -2.55 31.98
N VAL A 868 4.25 -2.16 31.86
CA VAL A 868 3.33 -2.62 30.80
C VAL A 868 2.83 -1.41 30.02
N GLU A 869 3.08 -1.42 28.72
CA GLU A 869 2.58 -0.44 27.77
C GLU A 869 1.90 -1.15 26.60
N GLY A 870 0.87 -0.54 26.03
CA GLY A 870 0.17 -1.05 24.87
C GLY A 870 -0.05 0.04 23.84
N VAL A 871 0.12 -0.27 22.56
CA VAL A 871 -0.12 0.62 21.42
C VAL A 871 -1.12 -0.03 20.45
N GLN A 872 -2.18 0.70 20.09
CA GLN A 872 -3.21 0.22 19.14
C GLN A 872 -2.71 0.29 17.69
N MET A 873 -1.81 1.24 17.40
CA MET A 873 -1.15 1.34 16.10
C MET A 873 -0.09 0.25 15.89
N HIS A 874 0.34 0.13 14.64
CA HIS A 874 1.39 -0.82 14.22
C HIS A 874 2.72 -0.09 13.99
N PRO A 875 3.66 -0.09 14.97
CA PRO A 875 4.95 0.56 14.80
C PRO A 875 5.80 -0.07 13.68
N GLU A 876 5.55 -1.32 13.32
CA GLU A 876 6.27 -2.06 12.28
C GLU A 876 5.82 -1.75 10.84
N SER A 877 4.67 -1.10 10.67
CA SER A 877 4.12 -0.80 9.35
C SER A 877 4.94 0.28 8.64
N ILE A 878 5.04 0.18 7.31
CA ILE A 878 5.67 1.21 6.47
C ILE A 878 4.99 2.59 6.55
N LEU A 879 3.75 2.65 7.04
CA LEU A 879 3.02 3.90 7.25
C LEU A 879 3.37 4.62 8.55
N THR A 880 4.05 3.95 9.48
CA THR A 880 4.38 4.55 10.79
C THR A 880 5.74 5.24 10.73
N SER A 881 5.75 6.56 10.85
CA SER A 881 6.94 7.41 10.62
C SER A 881 8.07 7.27 11.65
N ARG A 882 7.80 6.72 12.85
CA ARG A 882 8.74 6.64 13.99
C ARG A 882 8.71 5.29 14.73
N GLY A 883 8.39 4.23 14.01
CA GLY A 883 8.23 2.89 14.57
C GLY A 883 9.48 2.35 15.29
N HIS A 884 10.65 2.51 14.68
CA HIS A 884 11.93 2.09 15.27
C HIS A 884 12.24 2.82 16.56
N GLU A 885 12.03 4.14 16.62
CA GLU A 885 12.29 4.91 17.84
C GLU A 885 11.32 4.56 18.99
N MET A 886 10.06 4.21 18.67
CA MET A 886 9.11 3.69 19.65
C MET A 886 9.58 2.36 20.25
N LEU A 887 9.98 1.41 19.39
CA LEU A 887 10.50 0.12 19.82
C LEU A 887 11.83 0.26 20.58
N GLN A 888 12.69 1.19 20.17
CA GLN A 888 13.94 1.48 20.89
C GLN A 888 13.66 2.01 22.30
N SER A 889 12.66 2.88 22.45
CA SER A 889 12.25 3.40 23.76
C SER A 889 11.74 2.28 24.67
N PHE A 890 10.96 1.34 24.14
CA PHE A 890 10.55 0.13 24.85
C PHE A 890 11.73 -0.75 25.30
N LEU A 891 12.70 -1.01 24.41
CA LEU A 891 13.86 -1.86 24.72
C LEU A 891 14.83 -1.27 25.75
N ASN A 892 14.74 0.04 25.99
CA ASN A 892 15.57 0.76 26.95
C ASN A 892 14.88 0.92 28.33
N ALA A 893 13.62 0.50 28.45
CA ALA A 893 12.77 0.73 29.62
C ALA A 893 13.11 -0.15 30.83
#